data_AF-A0A497CSV5-F1
#
_entry.id   AF-A0A497CSV5-F1
#
_cell.length_a   1.000
_cell.length_b   1.000
_cell.length_c   1.000
_cell.angle_alpha   90.00
_cell.angle_beta   90.00
_cell.angle_gamma   90.00
#
_symmetry.space_group_name_H-M   'P 1'
#
loop_
_entity.id
_entity.type
_entity.pdbx_description
1 polymer ?
#
loop_
_entity_poly.entity_id
_entity_poly.type
_entity_poly.pdbx_seq_one_letter_code
_entity_poly.pdbx_strand_id
1 'polypeptide(L)'
;MKKVYSILTSLLILSMFIAPLSFYGQDENADGTKKEKKKSNFSGYMFFAGDLGPSWFHGDLARHGSAPDLSNTSINGSLAMGWQFLSWLNIYGKVNRGFVKGEQEGITPKNNIGAGAGVTQDMRMDMDMYGADIQLGLNLMNLIGGYKDRLFSITLHGGLGQTQYNSRTYDLNTDKFLQGGGKYGKAGTAAVGGGINDRKVAMTVPFGGELTFAVAEKWDIYGDYTFTWMETDWADNVKHGEMAFMNDTWSQFNIGLRYKIRSNKIKKMAENFDDVQLSSTPDPLEERGDSIEVTITGTFPPKYFAKNAVMCFTPVLKYEGGETAFETINFKGEDVEGEGTMVSWDNGGSFTYTKKVPYDPAMDNSELTVTPVAYQYNGEVYSSCDGAADQGKSYTADERKLADGVIHTSKFARQTELVAFAPDGYEKETLSTVESAIFFQVNQSNLNKNLPLNKDADNKAALNNGISDMEKGWLVKYVSIDGWASPEGEETFNEGLSQKRAETAEKYMNKKIKKAAKDNESIEIEAADKIELVLTANGPDWNGFMQAVETSDIKDKNAIINVINSADVSQKEAEIRNMILIYPELERDILPPLRRAVIDVVCYEPKRTDSEIAGLSTSDPSALSVNELLYAATLTDDLNTKKQIYGNTLERYPKCWRAMVNAAAVELELGNVDEAKALLEAAHEINPNSYEMANNMGDVHAVTGDYAKAEHCYLKSEELGGDINYNLGIVYIYKGDYASAVSRLSSYKCDFNLGLAQLLNKDFAAAENTFNCVDPQDGDTYYLLAVTGARQDDKAKTLDFLTKAIKADAKYKAKARMDREFLKFYNEADFQALTGE
;
A
#
# COMPACT_ATOMS: atom_id res chain seq x y z
N MET A 1 62.89 -37.37 -34.16
CA MET A 1 61.72 -36.50 -33.88
C MET A 1 60.51 -36.76 -34.79
N LYS A 2 60.61 -36.82 -36.13
CA LYS A 2 59.42 -37.04 -37.00
C LYS A 2 58.71 -38.40 -36.87
N LYS A 3 59.40 -39.49 -36.48
CA LYS A 3 58.77 -40.82 -36.30
C LYS A 3 58.08 -41.02 -34.93
N VAL A 4 58.47 -40.25 -33.90
CA VAL A 4 57.83 -40.29 -32.57
C VAL A 4 56.45 -39.62 -32.63
N TYR A 5 56.31 -38.55 -33.42
CA TYR A 5 55.01 -37.94 -33.72
C TYR A 5 54.05 -38.89 -34.44
N SER A 6 54.55 -39.75 -35.34
CA SER A 6 53.76 -40.72 -36.11
C SER A 6 53.24 -41.88 -35.26
N ILE A 7 53.99 -42.31 -34.25
CA ILE A 7 53.58 -43.39 -33.32
C ILE A 7 52.56 -42.85 -32.30
N LEU A 8 52.76 -41.63 -31.78
CA LEU A 8 51.79 -40.96 -30.90
C LEU A 8 50.45 -40.66 -31.62
N THR A 9 50.48 -40.27 -32.89
CA THR A 9 49.24 -40.10 -33.69
C THR A 9 48.59 -41.43 -34.05
N SER A 10 49.36 -42.49 -34.30
CA SER A 10 48.80 -43.81 -34.62
C SER A 10 48.23 -44.53 -33.40
N LEU A 11 48.81 -44.35 -32.19
CA LEU A 11 48.26 -44.86 -30.92
C LEU A 11 46.99 -44.10 -30.49
N LEU A 12 46.93 -42.79 -30.74
CA LEU A 12 45.71 -41.99 -30.53
C LEU A 12 44.55 -42.51 -31.40
N ILE A 13 44.85 -42.92 -32.64
CA ILE A 13 43.86 -43.44 -33.60
C ILE A 13 43.51 -44.92 -33.32
N LEU A 14 44.45 -45.73 -32.82
CA LEU A 14 44.18 -47.14 -32.50
C LEU A 14 43.33 -47.31 -31.22
N SER A 15 43.39 -46.35 -30.29
CA SER A 15 42.50 -46.31 -29.12
C SER A 15 41.03 -45.97 -29.45
N MET A 16 40.74 -45.52 -30.68
CA MET A 16 39.36 -45.27 -31.16
C MET A 16 38.63 -46.52 -31.69
N PHE A 17 39.27 -47.70 -31.69
CA PHE A 17 38.68 -48.93 -32.25
C PHE A 17 38.44 -50.05 -31.21
N ILE A 18 37.86 -49.70 -30.05
CA ILE A 18 37.02 -50.65 -29.28
C ILE A 18 35.58 -50.15 -29.36
N ALA A 19 34.80 -50.87 -30.16
CA ALA A 19 33.41 -50.59 -30.54
C ALA A 19 32.43 -50.81 -29.35
N PRO A 20 31.14 -50.43 -29.51
CA PRO A 20 30.27 -49.90 -28.46
C PRO A 20 29.62 -50.99 -27.60
N LEU A 21 29.54 -50.75 -26.29
CA LEU A 21 28.53 -51.40 -25.44
C LEU A 21 27.31 -50.49 -25.36
N SER A 22 26.29 -50.94 -26.08
CA SER A 22 24.92 -50.45 -26.12
C SER A 22 24.34 -50.24 -24.72
N PHE A 23 23.95 -49.01 -24.41
CA PHE A 23 22.84 -48.74 -23.49
C PHE A 23 21.87 -47.80 -24.19
N TYR A 24 20.88 -48.41 -24.85
CA TYR A 24 19.61 -47.78 -25.16
C TYR A 24 18.79 -47.75 -23.86
N GLY A 25 18.50 -46.55 -23.36
CA GLY A 25 17.36 -46.29 -22.49
C GLY A 25 16.39 -45.43 -23.28
N GLN A 26 15.32 -46.05 -23.79
CA GLN A 26 14.15 -45.36 -24.30
C GLN A 26 13.47 -44.63 -23.15
N ASP A 27 13.31 -43.32 -23.27
CA ASP A 27 12.20 -42.58 -22.67
C ASP A 27 11.54 -41.81 -23.82
N GLU A 28 10.75 -42.53 -24.63
CA GLU A 28 9.71 -41.92 -25.44
C GLU A 28 8.44 -41.90 -24.59
N ASN A 29 8.03 -40.71 -24.15
CA ASN A 29 6.64 -40.45 -23.80
C ASN A 29 6.02 -39.60 -24.90
N ALA A 30 4.79 -39.97 -25.23
CA ALA A 30 3.96 -39.42 -26.27
C ALA A 30 3.50 -38.00 -25.94
N ASP A 31 4.30 -36.99 -26.30
CA ASP A 31 3.78 -35.77 -26.91
C ASP A 31 4.92 -35.04 -27.62
N GLY A 32 4.66 -34.53 -28.82
CA GLY A 32 5.66 -34.04 -29.79
C GLY A 32 6.38 -32.74 -29.41
N THR A 33 6.58 -32.44 -28.13
CA THR A 33 7.33 -31.26 -27.67
C THR A 33 8.80 -31.60 -27.46
N LYS A 34 9.68 -31.03 -28.29
CA LYS A 34 11.13 -31.05 -28.07
C LYS A 34 11.44 -30.39 -26.72
N LYS A 35 11.77 -31.19 -25.69
CA LYS A 35 12.41 -30.67 -24.48
C LYS A 35 13.66 -29.89 -24.89
N GLU A 36 13.68 -28.58 -24.63
CA GLU A 36 14.91 -27.81 -24.65
C GLU A 36 15.93 -28.48 -23.75
N LYS A 37 17.13 -28.71 -24.29
CA LYS A 37 18.22 -29.33 -23.56
C LYS A 37 18.62 -28.39 -22.42
N LYS A 38 18.25 -28.75 -21.17
CA LYS A 38 18.78 -28.14 -19.94
C LYS A 38 20.30 -27.94 -20.09
N LYS A 39 20.74 -26.69 -20.22
CA LYS A 39 22.17 -26.34 -20.13
C LYS A 39 22.57 -26.49 -18.67
N SER A 40 23.26 -27.57 -18.36
CA SER A 40 23.88 -27.73 -17.05
C SER A 40 25.11 -26.83 -16.97
N ASN A 41 25.09 -25.83 -16.08
CA ASN A 41 26.21 -24.93 -15.85
C ASN A 41 27.25 -25.62 -14.97
N PHE A 42 28.40 -25.96 -15.56
CA PHE A 42 29.54 -26.53 -14.85
C PHE A 42 30.18 -25.48 -13.94
N SER A 43 30.47 -25.85 -12.68
CA SER A 43 31.26 -25.04 -11.76
C SER A 43 32.59 -25.72 -11.47
N GLY A 44 33.69 -24.99 -11.65
CA GLY A 44 35.02 -25.51 -11.37
C GLY A 44 35.21 -25.83 -9.88
N TYR A 45 35.98 -26.88 -9.58
CA TYR A 45 36.19 -27.35 -8.22
C TYR A 45 37.61 -27.88 -8.01
N MET A 46 38.17 -27.63 -6.83
CA MET A 46 39.37 -28.32 -6.39
C MET A 46 39.04 -29.73 -5.97
N PHE A 47 40.01 -30.64 -6.07
CA PHE A 47 39.88 -31.97 -5.54
C PHE A 47 41.18 -32.46 -4.89
N PHE A 48 40.99 -33.36 -3.93
CA PHE A 48 42.04 -34.19 -3.36
C PHE A 48 41.74 -35.63 -3.73
N ALA A 49 42.77 -36.39 -4.09
CA ALA A 49 42.60 -37.79 -4.41
C ALA A 49 43.73 -38.63 -3.80
N GLY A 50 43.41 -39.88 -3.51
CA GLY A 50 44.38 -40.88 -3.08
C GLY A 50 44.04 -42.20 -3.72
N ASP A 51 45.05 -42.90 -4.23
CA ASP A 51 44.88 -44.18 -4.92
C ASP A 51 45.99 -45.18 -4.57
N LEU A 52 45.66 -46.46 -4.69
CA LEU A 52 46.55 -47.58 -4.41
C LEU A 52 46.24 -48.73 -5.36
N GLY A 53 47.27 -49.46 -5.81
CA GLY A 53 47.07 -50.63 -6.63
C GLY A 53 48.34 -51.32 -7.07
N PRO A 54 48.21 -52.37 -7.90
CA PRO A 54 49.33 -53.09 -8.47
C PRO A 54 50.15 -52.25 -9.45
N SER A 55 51.45 -52.54 -9.52
CA SER A 55 52.41 -51.92 -10.43
C SER A 55 53.35 -52.95 -11.06
N TRP A 56 53.79 -52.64 -12.28
CA TRP A 56 54.59 -53.53 -13.12
C TRP A 56 55.73 -52.79 -13.82
N PHE A 57 56.86 -53.46 -13.97
CA PHE A 57 58.01 -52.94 -14.71
C PHE A 57 57.97 -53.37 -16.18
N HIS A 58 58.45 -52.50 -17.06
CA HIS A 58 58.50 -52.71 -18.50
C HIS A 58 59.83 -52.15 -19.04
N GLY A 59 60.86 -52.99 -19.04
CA GLY A 59 62.20 -52.68 -19.54
C GLY A 59 62.87 -53.93 -20.08
N ASP A 60 64.21 -53.96 -20.10
CA ASP A 60 64.96 -55.13 -20.57
C ASP A 60 64.66 -56.36 -19.71
N LEU A 61 64.54 -56.18 -18.40
CA LEU A 61 64.16 -57.22 -17.43
C LEU A 61 62.64 -57.45 -17.29
N ALA A 62 61.85 -57.21 -18.35
CA ALA A 62 60.42 -57.53 -18.36
C ALA A 62 60.12 -58.75 -19.24
N ARG A 63 59.61 -59.84 -18.62
CA ARG A 63 59.22 -61.09 -19.31
C ARG A 63 58.22 -60.88 -20.45
N HIS A 64 57.29 -59.94 -20.31
CA HIS A 64 56.16 -59.73 -21.23
C HIS A 64 56.20 -58.37 -21.96
N GLY A 65 57.38 -57.73 -22.07
CA GLY A 65 57.53 -56.43 -22.72
C GLY A 65 56.64 -55.37 -22.05
N SER A 66 55.72 -54.77 -22.82
CA SER A 66 54.80 -53.72 -22.33
C SER A 66 53.53 -54.26 -21.66
N ALA A 67 53.29 -55.57 -21.64
CA ALA A 67 52.13 -56.15 -20.95
C ALA A 67 52.43 -56.35 -19.45
N PRO A 68 51.44 -56.17 -18.55
CA PRO A 68 51.61 -56.42 -17.11
C PRO A 68 52.10 -57.85 -16.81
N ASP A 69 53.19 -57.97 -16.06
CA ASP A 69 53.66 -59.25 -15.54
C ASP A 69 53.03 -59.54 -14.18
N LEU A 70 51.91 -60.27 -14.20
CA LEU A 70 51.15 -60.58 -12.99
C LEU A 70 51.97 -61.39 -11.97
N SER A 71 52.99 -62.14 -12.40
CA SER A 71 53.87 -62.91 -11.50
C SER A 71 54.84 -62.01 -10.72
N ASN A 72 55.16 -60.84 -11.25
CA ASN A 72 56.04 -59.83 -10.65
C ASN A 72 55.30 -58.56 -10.21
N THR A 73 54.04 -58.72 -9.80
CA THR A 73 53.22 -57.62 -9.31
C THR A 73 53.78 -57.03 -8.02
N SER A 74 53.91 -55.71 -8.01
CA SER A 74 54.27 -54.92 -6.83
C SER A 74 53.16 -53.93 -6.50
N ILE A 75 53.42 -52.97 -5.61
CA ILE A 75 52.41 -51.99 -5.16
C ILE A 75 52.84 -50.57 -5.45
N ASN A 76 51.91 -49.75 -5.90
CA ASN A 76 52.03 -48.31 -6.05
C ASN A 76 50.87 -47.62 -5.33
N GLY A 77 51.17 -46.52 -4.66
CA GLY A 77 50.15 -45.60 -4.17
C GLY A 77 50.51 -44.17 -4.45
N SER A 78 49.48 -43.32 -4.53
CA SER A 78 49.67 -41.91 -4.79
C SER A 78 48.68 -41.02 -4.05
N LEU A 79 49.09 -39.76 -3.87
CA LEU A 79 48.23 -38.67 -3.44
C LEU A 79 48.26 -37.61 -4.55
N ALA A 80 47.09 -37.05 -4.84
CA ALA A 80 46.94 -36.00 -5.84
C ALA A 80 46.12 -34.83 -5.31
N MET A 81 46.46 -33.64 -5.79
CA MET A 81 45.65 -32.43 -5.62
C MET A 81 45.49 -31.78 -7.00
N GLY A 82 44.27 -31.38 -7.32
CA GLY A 82 43.98 -30.81 -8.63
C GLY A 82 42.84 -29.82 -8.65
N TRP A 83 42.68 -29.21 -9.82
CA TRP A 83 41.60 -28.29 -10.12
C TRP A 83 40.93 -28.70 -11.43
N GLN A 84 39.63 -28.99 -11.37
CA GLN A 84 38.77 -29.11 -12.54
C GLN A 84 38.22 -27.72 -12.86
N PHE A 85 38.80 -27.03 -13.84
CA PHE A 85 38.43 -25.65 -14.17
C PHE A 85 37.49 -25.54 -15.37
N LEU A 86 37.46 -26.55 -16.25
CA LEU A 86 36.43 -26.72 -17.28
C LEU A 86 35.71 -28.06 -17.10
N SER A 87 34.52 -28.22 -17.65
CA SER A 87 33.77 -29.49 -17.55
C SER A 87 34.52 -30.69 -18.13
N TRP A 88 35.41 -30.45 -19.09
CA TRP A 88 36.15 -31.47 -19.81
C TRP A 88 37.67 -31.46 -19.55
N LEU A 89 38.20 -30.50 -18.79
CA LEU A 89 39.63 -30.35 -18.53
C LEU A 89 39.93 -30.11 -17.05
N ASN A 90 40.90 -30.87 -16.53
CA ASN A 90 41.51 -30.62 -15.24
C ASN A 90 43.05 -30.62 -15.32
N ILE A 91 43.67 -30.07 -14.28
CA ILE A 91 45.10 -30.17 -14.01
C ILE A 91 45.30 -30.66 -12.59
N TYR A 92 46.25 -31.56 -12.37
CA TYR A 92 46.57 -32.06 -11.04
C TYR A 92 48.05 -32.41 -10.90
N GLY A 93 48.57 -32.22 -9.69
CA GLY A 93 49.86 -32.76 -9.28
C GLY A 93 49.65 -34.07 -8.56
N LYS A 94 50.47 -35.08 -8.86
CA LYS A 94 50.46 -36.40 -8.24
C LYS A 94 51.84 -36.68 -7.66
N VAL A 95 51.87 -37.10 -6.39
CA VAL A 95 53.07 -37.64 -5.73
C VAL A 95 52.83 -39.11 -5.46
N ASN A 96 53.76 -39.96 -5.86
CA ASN A 96 53.61 -41.39 -5.77
C ASN A 96 54.77 -42.06 -5.06
N ARG A 97 54.49 -43.22 -4.48
CA ARG A 97 55.46 -44.13 -3.90
C ARG A 97 55.14 -45.52 -4.41
N GLY A 98 56.05 -46.09 -5.18
CA GLY A 98 55.85 -47.37 -5.83
C GLY A 98 57.01 -48.32 -5.64
N PHE A 99 56.71 -49.59 -5.87
CA PHE A 99 57.69 -50.64 -6.07
C PHE A 99 57.37 -51.34 -7.39
N VAL A 100 58.38 -51.82 -8.09
CA VAL A 100 58.20 -52.71 -9.24
C VAL A 100 59.28 -53.78 -9.25
N LYS A 101 58.99 -54.90 -9.91
CA LYS A 101 59.90 -56.02 -10.10
C LYS A 101 59.86 -56.45 -11.55
N GLY A 102 60.92 -57.09 -11.98
CA GLY A 102 61.05 -57.68 -13.30
C GLY A 102 62.02 -58.84 -13.26
N GLU A 103 61.81 -59.83 -14.10
CA GLU A 103 62.77 -60.90 -14.34
C GLU A 103 62.74 -61.30 -15.81
N GLN A 104 63.88 -61.77 -16.29
CA GLN A 104 64.00 -62.31 -17.64
C GLN A 104 65.17 -63.29 -17.74
N GLU A 105 64.92 -64.37 -18.47
CA GLU A 105 65.92 -65.40 -18.78
C GLU A 105 66.63 -65.09 -20.10
N GLY A 106 67.89 -65.50 -20.21
CA GLY A 106 68.63 -65.46 -21.46
C GLY A 106 69.00 -64.05 -21.95
N ILE A 107 69.13 -63.06 -21.07
CA ILE A 107 69.55 -61.71 -21.47
C ILE A 107 71.06 -61.62 -21.67
N THR A 108 71.48 -61.01 -22.78
CA THR A 108 72.87 -60.61 -23.03
C THR A 108 73.04 -59.09 -22.83
N PRO A 109 73.40 -58.61 -21.61
CA PRO A 109 73.63 -57.19 -21.39
C PRO A 109 74.81 -56.66 -22.21
N LYS A 110 74.67 -55.43 -22.74
CA LYS A 110 75.76 -54.69 -23.40
C LYS A 110 76.61 -53.88 -22.44
N ASN A 111 76.20 -53.79 -21.18
CA ASN A 111 76.99 -53.25 -20.07
C ASN A 111 77.71 -54.39 -19.31
N ASN A 112 78.78 -54.07 -18.59
CA ASN A 112 79.57 -55.05 -17.81
C ASN A 112 78.87 -55.49 -16.50
N ILE A 113 77.55 -55.75 -16.54
CA ILE A 113 76.81 -56.27 -15.40
C ILE A 113 77.00 -57.79 -15.28
N GLY A 114 77.15 -58.30 -14.04
CA GLY A 114 77.29 -59.73 -13.76
C GLY A 114 78.57 -60.35 -14.35
N ALA A 115 78.42 -61.37 -15.20
CA ALA A 115 79.54 -62.12 -15.79
C ALA A 115 80.36 -61.33 -16.85
N GLY A 116 79.97 -60.08 -17.16
CA GLY A 116 80.67 -59.20 -18.10
C GLY A 116 79.85 -58.92 -19.37
N ALA A 117 80.20 -57.87 -20.11
CA ALA A 117 79.46 -57.49 -21.32
C ALA A 117 79.49 -58.61 -22.38
N GLY A 118 78.33 -58.91 -22.97
CA GLY A 118 78.22 -59.94 -24.01
C GLY A 118 78.00 -61.37 -23.50
N VAL A 119 77.89 -61.58 -22.18
CA VAL A 119 77.59 -62.90 -21.60
C VAL A 119 76.09 -63.03 -21.32
N THR A 120 75.47 -64.08 -21.83
CA THR A 120 74.06 -64.39 -21.56
C THR A 120 73.87 -64.88 -20.12
N GLN A 121 72.92 -64.29 -19.40
CA GLN A 121 72.62 -64.61 -18.01
C GLN A 121 71.14 -64.31 -17.67
N ASP A 122 70.59 -65.07 -16.72
CA ASP A 122 69.23 -64.89 -16.24
C ASP A 122 69.23 -63.88 -15.09
N MET A 123 68.37 -62.87 -15.15
CA MET A 123 68.44 -61.73 -14.24
C MET A 123 67.06 -61.34 -13.69
N ARG A 124 67.04 -60.86 -12.45
CA ARG A 124 65.87 -60.23 -11.83
C ARG A 124 66.20 -58.89 -11.21
N MET A 125 65.21 -58.02 -11.11
CA MET A 125 65.35 -56.70 -10.52
C MET A 125 64.21 -56.37 -9.55
N ASP A 126 64.53 -55.50 -8.60
CA ASP A 126 63.55 -54.77 -7.79
C ASP A 126 63.86 -53.27 -7.83
N MET A 127 62.84 -52.45 -8.00
CA MET A 127 62.95 -51.00 -8.00
C MET A 127 61.97 -50.39 -7.02
N ASP A 128 62.50 -49.57 -6.13
CA ASP A 128 61.79 -48.71 -5.22
C ASP A 128 61.79 -47.29 -5.81
N MET A 129 60.63 -46.64 -5.91
CA MET A 129 60.52 -45.32 -6.53
C MET A 129 59.63 -44.34 -5.75
N TYR A 130 60.02 -43.07 -5.79
CA TYR A 130 59.20 -41.90 -5.47
C TYR A 130 58.99 -41.10 -6.75
N GLY A 131 57.75 -40.78 -7.10
CA GLY A 131 57.43 -39.96 -8.26
C GLY A 131 56.74 -38.66 -7.86
N ALA A 132 56.96 -37.63 -8.67
CA ALA A 132 56.19 -36.39 -8.63
C ALA A 132 55.94 -35.92 -10.07
N ASP A 133 54.68 -35.71 -10.43
CA ASP A 133 54.29 -35.35 -11.79
C ASP A 133 53.10 -34.37 -11.80
N ILE A 134 52.99 -33.62 -12.89
CA ILE A 134 51.86 -32.74 -13.20
C ILE A 134 51.18 -33.30 -14.45
N GLN A 135 49.87 -33.54 -14.36
CA GLN A 135 49.08 -34.12 -15.42
C GLN A 135 47.90 -33.22 -15.81
N LEU A 136 47.53 -33.31 -17.09
CA LEU A 136 46.27 -32.79 -17.62
C LEU A 136 45.32 -33.96 -17.84
N GLY A 137 44.11 -33.87 -17.32
CA GLY A 137 43.04 -34.85 -17.54
C GLY A 137 41.95 -34.29 -18.47
N LEU A 138 41.64 -35.05 -19.51
CA LEU A 138 40.63 -34.77 -20.53
C LEU A 138 39.44 -35.72 -20.36
N ASN A 139 38.34 -35.23 -19.80
CA ASN A 139 37.10 -36.00 -19.66
C ASN A 139 36.39 -36.09 -21.02
N LEU A 140 36.55 -37.24 -21.69
CA LEU A 140 36.08 -37.47 -23.05
C LEU A 140 34.56 -37.36 -23.16
N MET A 141 33.84 -37.82 -22.13
CA MET A 141 32.38 -37.79 -22.14
C MET A 141 31.82 -36.37 -22.08
N ASN A 142 32.46 -35.49 -21.30
CA ASN A 142 32.12 -34.07 -21.25
C ASN A 142 32.61 -33.31 -22.49
N LEU A 143 33.77 -33.67 -23.03
CA LEU A 143 34.32 -33.04 -24.23
C LEU A 143 33.41 -33.28 -25.46
N ILE A 144 32.94 -34.52 -25.65
CA ILE A 144 32.14 -34.92 -26.82
C ILE A 144 30.64 -34.62 -26.61
N GLY A 145 30.11 -34.92 -25.43
CA GLY A 145 28.67 -34.89 -25.16
C GLY A 145 28.16 -33.65 -24.43
N GLY A 146 29.04 -32.69 -24.13
CA GLY A 146 28.76 -31.57 -23.23
C GLY A 146 28.63 -32.00 -21.77
N TYR A 147 28.56 -31.02 -20.86
CA TYR A 147 28.42 -31.29 -19.44
C TYR A 147 27.03 -31.83 -19.10
N LYS A 148 27.00 -32.98 -18.42
CA LYS A 148 25.81 -33.61 -17.83
C LYS A 148 26.24 -34.26 -16.52
N ASP A 149 25.34 -34.26 -15.54
CA ASP A 149 25.55 -35.09 -14.36
C ASP A 149 25.44 -36.56 -14.80
N ARG A 150 26.54 -37.29 -14.70
CA ARG A 150 26.64 -38.70 -15.10
C ARG A 150 27.16 -39.52 -13.93
N LEU A 151 26.66 -40.74 -13.80
CA LEU A 151 27.15 -41.70 -12.81
C LEU A 151 28.61 -42.10 -13.08
N PHE A 152 29.02 -42.16 -14.35
CA PHE A 152 30.40 -42.51 -14.71
C PHE A 152 30.99 -41.57 -15.76
N SER A 153 32.32 -41.47 -15.78
CA SER A 153 33.06 -40.75 -16.82
C SER A 153 34.40 -41.38 -17.17
N ILE A 154 34.79 -41.23 -18.45
CA ILE A 154 36.09 -41.67 -18.97
C ILE A 154 36.98 -40.44 -19.16
N THR A 155 38.17 -40.47 -18.57
CA THR A 155 39.19 -39.42 -18.67
C THR A 155 40.45 -40.01 -19.28
N LEU A 156 41.06 -39.31 -20.24
CA LEU A 156 42.44 -39.58 -20.66
C LEU A 156 43.35 -38.57 -19.98
N HIS A 157 44.51 -38.99 -19.53
CA HIS A 157 45.47 -38.09 -18.91
C HIS A 157 46.88 -38.29 -19.43
N GLY A 158 47.65 -37.22 -19.34
CA GLY A 158 49.06 -37.21 -19.70
C GLY A 158 49.78 -36.05 -19.00
N GLY A 159 51.07 -36.23 -18.73
CA GLY A 159 51.81 -35.26 -17.94
C GLY A 159 53.32 -35.31 -18.13
N LEU A 160 54.00 -34.52 -17.30
CA LEU A 160 55.44 -34.49 -17.16
C LEU A 160 55.79 -34.55 -15.67
N GLY A 161 56.83 -35.30 -15.35
CA GLY A 161 57.25 -35.45 -13.98
C GLY A 161 58.69 -35.91 -13.84
N GLN A 162 58.98 -36.39 -12.65
CA GLN A 162 60.26 -36.95 -12.26
C GLN A 162 60.02 -38.16 -11.38
N THR A 163 60.77 -39.22 -11.64
CA THR A 163 60.84 -40.40 -10.77
C THR A 163 62.23 -40.51 -10.18
N GLN A 164 62.29 -40.59 -8.85
CA GLN A 164 63.47 -40.88 -8.08
C GLN A 164 63.46 -42.33 -7.63
N TYR A 165 64.41 -43.12 -8.10
CA TYR A 165 64.36 -44.57 -7.95
C TYR A 165 65.69 -45.14 -7.43
N ASN A 166 65.57 -46.29 -6.76
CA ASN A 166 66.70 -47.15 -6.42
C ASN A 166 66.36 -48.55 -6.92
N SER A 167 67.22 -49.08 -7.79
CA SER A 167 67.05 -50.40 -8.38
C SER A 167 68.21 -51.31 -8.05
N ARG A 168 67.89 -52.58 -7.80
CA ARG A 168 68.84 -53.66 -7.51
C ARG A 168 68.59 -54.80 -8.47
N THR A 169 69.67 -55.38 -8.98
CA THR A 169 69.64 -56.44 -9.99
C THR A 169 70.45 -57.63 -9.49
N TYR A 170 69.90 -58.83 -9.66
CA TYR A 170 70.43 -60.10 -9.16
C TYR A 170 70.43 -61.13 -10.28
N ASP A 171 71.29 -62.13 -10.15
CA ASP A 171 71.17 -63.37 -10.92
C ASP A 171 69.90 -64.11 -10.51
N LEU A 172 69.07 -64.49 -11.48
CA LEU A 172 67.74 -65.07 -11.25
C LEU A 172 67.83 -66.43 -10.54
N ASN A 173 68.86 -67.23 -10.82
CA ASN A 173 68.98 -68.61 -10.34
C ASN A 173 69.71 -68.72 -9.00
N THR A 174 70.68 -67.83 -8.75
CA THR A 174 71.57 -67.88 -7.57
C THR A 174 71.31 -66.80 -6.54
N ASP A 175 70.43 -65.83 -6.85
CA ASP A 175 70.19 -64.63 -6.03
C ASP A 175 71.46 -63.80 -5.75
N LYS A 176 72.52 -64.03 -6.53
CA LYS A 176 73.75 -63.25 -6.42
C LYS A 176 73.48 -61.81 -6.84
N PHE A 177 73.74 -60.87 -5.94
CA PHE A 177 73.68 -59.44 -6.25
C PHE A 177 74.67 -59.08 -7.37
N LEU A 178 74.16 -58.45 -8.44
CA LEU A 178 74.94 -58.05 -9.61
C LEU A 178 75.21 -56.54 -9.59
N GLN A 179 74.19 -55.72 -9.38
CA GLN A 179 74.30 -54.26 -9.41
C GLN A 179 73.20 -53.55 -8.63
N GLY A 180 73.50 -52.38 -8.06
CA GLY A 180 72.52 -51.47 -7.48
C GLY A 180 73.13 -50.10 -7.10
N GLY A 181 72.28 -49.06 -6.99
CA GLY A 181 72.65 -47.69 -6.56
C GLY A 181 73.36 -46.77 -7.58
N GLY A 182 72.87 -45.52 -7.72
CA GLY A 182 73.48 -44.31 -8.34
C GLY A 182 74.03 -44.33 -9.78
N LYS A 183 74.38 -43.16 -10.33
CA LYS A 183 74.88 -42.97 -11.71
C LYS A 183 76.35 -43.43 -11.84
N TYR A 184 76.64 -44.34 -12.78
CA TYR A 184 77.98 -44.65 -13.34
C TYR A 184 79.10 -45.11 -12.39
N GLY A 185 78.80 -45.91 -11.37
CA GLY A 185 79.84 -46.65 -10.63
C GLY A 185 80.34 -47.89 -11.39
N LYS A 186 81.63 -48.22 -11.29
CA LYS A 186 82.14 -49.54 -11.71
C LYS A 186 81.43 -50.64 -10.91
N ALA A 187 81.32 -51.85 -11.46
CA ALA A 187 80.78 -53.01 -10.75
C ALA A 187 81.40 -53.12 -9.34
N GLY A 188 80.57 -53.15 -8.29
CA GLY A 188 81.00 -53.27 -6.89
C GLY A 188 81.08 -51.98 -6.06
N THR A 189 80.71 -50.81 -6.59
CA THR A 189 80.66 -49.54 -5.82
C THR A 189 79.24 -48.97 -5.70
N ALA A 190 78.85 -48.46 -4.52
CA ALA A 190 77.63 -47.66 -4.35
C ALA A 190 77.86 -46.25 -4.93
N ALA A 191 77.19 -45.92 -6.02
CA ALA A 191 77.17 -44.56 -6.54
C ALA A 191 76.11 -43.72 -5.82
N VAL A 192 76.38 -42.42 -5.66
CA VAL A 192 75.48 -41.43 -5.03
C VAL A 192 74.59 -40.83 -6.13
N GLY A 193 73.28 -41.05 -6.07
CA GLY A 193 72.31 -40.37 -6.94
C GLY A 193 72.02 -38.94 -6.46
N GLY A 194 71.57 -38.06 -7.36
CA GLY A 194 71.26 -36.66 -7.01
C GLY A 194 69.88 -36.45 -6.35
N GLY A 195 69.13 -37.52 -6.07
CA GLY A 195 67.81 -37.48 -5.47
C GLY A 195 67.81 -37.68 -3.95
N ILE A 196 66.62 -37.74 -3.36
CA ILE A 196 66.39 -37.99 -1.94
C ILE A 196 67.00 -39.34 -1.56
N ASN A 197 67.80 -39.38 -0.48
CA ASN A 197 68.53 -40.57 -0.02
C ASN A 197 69.36 -41.22 -1.14
N ASP A 198 70.08 -40.40 -1.91
CA ASP A 198 71.01 -40.80 -2.97
C ASP A 198 70.37 -41.60 -4.11
N ARG A 199 69.07 -41.41 -4.34
CA ARG A 199 68.32 -42.07 -5.42
C ARG A 199 68.70 -41.53 -6.79
N LYS A 200 68.63 -42.40 -7.81
CA LYS A 200 68.72 -42.00 -9.22
C LYS A 200 67.50 -41.17 -9.57
N VAL A 201 67.65 -40.25 -10.51
CA VAL A 201 66.60 -39.33 -10.93
C VAL A 201 66.41 -39.45 -12.44
N ALA A 202 65.17 -39.62 -12.88
CA ALA A 202 64.80 -39.60 -14.30
C ALA A 202 63.57 -38.72 -14.49
N MET A 203 63.57 -37.89 -15.54
CA MET A 203 62.34 -37.30 -16.04
C MET A 203 61.39 -38.39 -16.52
N THR A 204 60.10 -38.19 -16.29
CA THR A 204 59.05 -39.14 -16.65
C THR A 204 57.89 -38.52 -17.38
N VAL A 205 57.24 -39.31 -18.23
CA VAL A 205 56.04 -38.93 -18.99
C VAL A 205 54.94 -39.95 -18.65
N PRO A 206 54.09 -39.67 -17.65
CA PRO A 206 52.90 -40.48 -17.41
C PRO A 206 51.84 -40.22 -18.48
N PHE A 207 51.19 -41.28 -18.96
CA PHE A 207 49.98 -41.22 -19.78
C PHE A 207 49.07 -42.41 -19.48
N GLY A 208 47.77 -42.19 -19.48
CA GLY A 208 46.83 -43.20 -19.04
C GLY A 208 45.38 -42.86 -19.25
N GLY A 209 44.53 -43.70 -18.69
CA GLY A 209 43.08 -43.51 -18.68
C GLY A 209 42.50 -43.78 -17.30
N GLU A 210 41.48 -43.02 -16.95
CA GLU A 210 40.74 -43.11 -15.72
C GLU A 210 39.26 -43.37 -16.00
N LEU A 211 38.69 -44.36 -15.29
CA LEU A 211 37.26 -44.58 -15.21
C LEU A 211 36.77 -44.10 -13.84
N THR A 212 35.99 -43.03 -13.81
CA THR A 212 35.44 -42.43 -12.59
C THR A 212 33.97 -42.77 -12.42
N PHE A 213 33.55 -43.04 -11.18
CA PHE A 213 32.16 -43.19 -10.74
C PHE A 213 31.83 -42.14 -9.68
N ALA A 214 30.84 -41.29 -9.95
CA ALA A 214 30.36 -40.29 -9.01
C ALA A 214 29.41 -40.94 -8.00
N VAL A 215 29.93 -41.30 -6.82
CA VAL A 215 29.17 -42.02 -5.79
C VAL A 215 28.42 -41.08 -4.83
N ALA A 216 28.87 -39.82 -4.72
CA ALA A 216 28.17 -38.75 -4.02
C ALA A 216 28.51 -37.38 -4.61
N GLU A 217 27.81 -36.33 -4.19
CA GLU A 217 28.06 -34.97 -4.68
C GLU A 217 29.52 -34.53 -4.51
N LYS A 218 30.14 -34.93 -3.39
CA LYS A 218 31.55 -34.61 -3.05
C LYS A 218 32.52 -35.78 -3.25
N TRP A 219 32.06 -36.98 -3.57
CA TRP A 219 32.94 -38.17 -3.63
C TRP A 219 32.85 -38.87 -4.97
N ASP A 220 34.02 -39.20 -5.52
CA ASP A 220 34.14 -40.13 -6.63
C ASP A 220 35.01 -41.33 -6.24
N ILE A 221 34.71 -42.49 -6.82
CA ILE A 221 35.58 -43.67 -6.85
C ILE A 221 36.13 -43.76 -8.27
N TYR A 222 37.42 -44.01 -8.46
CA TYR A 222 38.00 -44.13 -9.79
C TYR A 222 38.99 -45.28 -9.91
N GLY A 223 39.13 -45.82 -11.12
CA GLY A 223 40.21 -46.72 -11.52
C GLY A 223 41.12 -46.00 -12.51
N ASP A 224 42.41 -45.90 -12.19
CA ASP A 224 43.44 -45.22 -12.97
C ASP A 224 44.46 -46.24 -13.51
N TYR A 225 44.53 -46.39 -14.84
CA TYR A 225 45.59 -47.15 -15.48
C TYR A 225 46.58 -46.20 -16.15
N THR A 226 47.80 -46.14 -15.63
CA THR A 226 48.85 -45.21 -16.10
C THR A 226 50.10 -45.97 -16.53
N PHE A 227 50.61 -45.65 -17.72
CA PHE A 227 51.96 -45.96 -18.17
C PHE A 227 52.87 -44.76 -17.96
N THR A 228 54.00 -44.98 -17.31
CA THR A 228 55.01 -43.95 -17.03
C THR A 228 56.28 -44.27 -17.79
N TRP A 229 56.54 -43.48 -18.83
CA TRP A 229 57.81 -43.51 -19.54
C TRP A 229 58.90 -42.85 -18.73
N MET A 230 60.12 -43.41 -18.69
CA MET A 230 61.28 -42.80 -18.03
C MET A 230 62.32 -42.39 -19.07
N GLU A 231 63.04 -41.29 -18.89
CA GLU A 231 64.11 -40.86 -19.82
C GLU A 231 65.40 -41.72 -19.77
N THR A 232 65.35 -42.87 -19.08
CA THR A 232 66.53 -43.65 -18.71
C THR A 232 66.36 -45.12 -19.07
N ASP A 233 67.45 -45.71 -19.52
CA ASP A 233 67.61 -47.15 -19.83
C ASP A 233 68.38 -47.87 -18.70
N TRP A 234 68.32 -47.32 -17.49
CA TRP A 234 69.08 -47.78 -16.31
C TRP A 234 68.18 -48.05 -15.11
N ALA A 235 66.86 -48.09 -15.33
CA ALA A 235 65.90 -48.36 -14.28
C ALA A 235 66.08 -49.79 -13.76
N ASP A 236 66.46 -50.74 -14.61
CA ASP A 236 66.74 -52.13 -14.23
C ASP A 236 68.24 -52.50 -14.16
N ASN A 237 69.12 -51.51 -14.35
CA ASN A 237 70.58 -51.64 -14.46
C ASN A 237 71.09 -52.47 -15.66
N VAL A 238 70.23 -52.90 -16.57
CA VAL A 238 70.62 -53.62 -17.80
C VAL A 238 70.63 -52.63 -18.96
N LYS A 239 71.48 -52.87 -19.96
CA LYS A 239 71.44 -52.10 -21.21
C LYS A 239 71.42 -53.04 -22.40
N HIS A 240 70.32 -53.06 -23.17
CA HIS A 240 70.16 -53.94 -24.32
C HIS A 240 69.60 -53.19 -25.55
N GLY A 241 70.44 -52.90 -26.57
CA GLY A 241 69.98 -52.38 -27.89
C GLY A 241 70.75 -51.19 -28.48
N GLU A 242 70.40 -50.74 -29.69
CA GLU A 242 70.86 -49.46 -30.31
C GLU A 242 69.84 -48.32 -30.04
N MET A 243 70.32 -47.07 -30.04
CA MET A 243 69.68 -45.83 -29.49
C MET A 243 68.24 -45.45 -29.93
N ALA A 244 67.53 -46.23 -30.75
CA ALA A 244 66.26 -45.80 -31.35
C ALA A 244 65.01 -46.00 -30.47
N PHE A 245 65.06 -46.87 -29.44
CA PHE A 245 63.95 -47.15 -28.52
C PHE A 245 64.41 -47.34 -27.05
N MET A 246 65.55 -46.76 -26.67
CA MET A 246 66.01 -46.80 -25.27
C MET A 246 65.07 -45.98 -24.41
N ASN A 247 64.57 -46.58 -23.31
CA ASN A 247 63.94 -45.97 -22.13
C ASN A 247 62.98 -46.94 -21.42
N ASP A 248 63.32 -47.31 -20.19
CA ASP A 248 62.51 -48.13 -19.29
C ASP A 248 61.19 -47.45 -18.93
N THR A 249 60.16 -48.25 -18.71
CA THR A 249 58.83 -47.77 -18.34
C THR A 249 58.26 -48.61 -17.20
N TRP A 250 57.26 -48.10 -16.54
CA TRP A 250 56.50 -48.86 -15.55
C TRP A 250 55.02 -48.47 -15.65
N SER A 251 54.14 -49.39 -15.27
CA SER A 251 52.70 -49.14 -15.27
C SER A 251 52.08 -49.45 -13.93
N GLN A 252 50.86 -48.94 -13.73
CA GLN A 252 50.05 -49.17 -12.55
C GLN A 252 48.57 -49.25 -12.92
N PHE A 253 47.81 -50.01 -12.14
CA PHE A 253 46.35 -49.93 -12.09
C PHE A 253 45.92 -49.61 -10.67
N ASN A 254 45.59 -48.36 -10.37
CA ASN A 254 45.21 -47.95 -9.02
C ASN A 254 43.70 -47.75 -8.91
N ILE A 255 43.13 -48.12 -7.76
CA ILE A 255 41.77 -47.75 -7.38
C ILE A 255 41.87 -46.63 -6.34
N GLY A 256 41.10 -45.56 -6.53
CA GLY A 256 41.21 -44.36 -5.73
C GLY A 256 39.89 -43.74 -5.30
N LEU A 257 40.00 -42.86 -4.31
CA LEU A 257 38.93 -41.98 -3.84
C LEU A 257 39.29 -40.54 -4.15
N ARG A 258 38.32 -39.77 -4.65
CA ARG A 258 38.46 -38.34 -4.94
C ARG A 258 37.42 -37.55 -4.15
N TYR A 259 37.88 -36.62 -3.32
CA TYR A 259 37.05 -35.65 -2.63
C TYR A 259 37.03 -34.32 -3.37
N LYS A 260 35.84 -33.84 -3.73
CA LYS A 260 35.58 -32.61 -4.48
C LYS A 260 35.19 -31.48 -3.52
N ILE A 261 35.92 -30.37 -3.60
CA ILE A 261 35.61 -29.14 -2.88
C ILE A 261 34.82 -28.24 -3.82
N ARG A 262 33.49 -28.31 -3.70
CA ARG A 262 32.54 -27.47 -4.45
C ARG A 262 32.05 -26.33 -3.57
N SER A 263 32.16 -25.08 -4.05
CA SER A 263 31.50 -23.94 -3.41
C SER A 263 30.07 -23.85 -3.93
N ASN A 264 29.08 -24.17 -3.09
CA ASN A 264 27.69 -23.90 -3.43
C ASN A 264 27.36 -22.43 -3.16
N LYS A 265 27.38 -21.61 -4.22
CA LYS A 265 27.12 -20.17 -4.11
C LYS A 265 25.70 -19.86 -3.63
N ILE A 266 24.72 -20.69 -3.96
CA ILE A 266 23.31 -20.49 -3.59
C ILE A 266 23.11 -20.77 -2.11
N LYS A 267 23.74 -21.84 -1.60
CA LYS A 267 23.77 -22.11 -0.15
C LYS A 267 24.38 -20.95 0.63
N LYS A 268 25.49 -20.39 0.11
CA LYS A 268 26.12 -19.20 0.72
C LYS A 268 25.24 -17.96 0.69
N MET A 269 24.37 -17.79 -0.31
CA MET A 269 23.40 -16.68 -0.29
C MET A 269 22.45 -16.81 0.90
N ALA A 270 21.96 -18.02 1.19
CA ALA A 270 21.10 -18.24 2.36
C ALA A 270 21.87 -18.07 3.69
N GLU A 271 23.06 -18.66 3.81
CA GLU A 271 23.89 -18.58 5.03
C GLU A 271 24.40 -17.17 5.34
N ASN A 272 24.56 -16.31 4.33
CA ASN A 272 25.08 -14.95 4.48
C ASN A 272 24.00 -13.88 4.25
N PHE A 273 22.73 -14.20 4.45
CA PHE A 273 21.65 -13.23 4.21
C PHE A 273 21.77 -11.97 5.08
N ASP A 274 22.45 -12.05 6.22
CA ASP A 274 22.79 -10.90 7.06
C ASP A 274 23.66 -9.84 6.35
N ASP A 275 24.41 -10.22 5.31
CA ASP A 275 25.19 -9.27 4.50
C ASP A 275 24.29 -8.36 3.65
N VAL A 276 23.02 -8.74 3.43
CA VAL A 276 22.04 -7.91 2.72
C VAL A 276 21.59 -6.79 3.65
N GLN A 277 21.76 -5.54 3.24
CA GLN A 277 21.26 -4.42 4.03
C GLN A 277 19.75 -4.32 3.81
N LEU A 278 18.97 -4.25 4.88
CA LEU A 278 17.51 -4.13 4.83
C LEU A 278 17.06 -3.06 5.82
N SER A 279 16.05 -2.31 5.44
CA SER A 279 15.33 -1.38 6.31
C SER A 279 13.86 -1.31 5.89
N SER A 280 12.98 -1.08 6.84
CA SER A 280 11.54 -0.90 6.61
C SER A 280 11.08 0.47 7.11
N THR A 281 10.09 1.01 6.41
CA THR A 281 9.41 2.26 6.77
C THR A 281 7.90 2.06 6.59
N PRO A 282 7.07 2.41 7.59
CA PRO A 282 7.46 2.85 8.94
C PRO A 282 8.00 1.70 9.81
N ASP A 283 8.65 2.03 10.92
CA ASP A 283 9.07 1.10 11.98
C ASP A 283 8.91 1.81 13.35
N PRO A 284 7.97 1.41 14.22
CA PRO A 284 7.00 0.32 14.06
C PRO A 284 6.05 0.50 12.87
N LEU A 285 5.39 -0.58 12.43
CA LEU A 285 4.35 -0.49 11.40
C LEU A 285 3.16 0.34 11.87
N GLU A 286 2.40 0.90 10.94
CA GLU A 286 1.24 1.76 11.24
C GLU A 286 0.02 1.34 10.41
N GLU A 287 -1.13 1.27 11.06
CA GLU A 287 -2.42 1.14 10.42
C GLU A 287 -2.88 2.51 9.91
N ARG A 288 -3.27 2.53 8.63
CA ARG A 288 -3.75 3.71 7.93
C ARG A 288 -4.88 3.33 6.99
N GLY A 289 -6.08 3.75 7.33
CA GLY A 289 -7.27 3.51 6.52
C GLY A 289 -7.57 2.02 6.31
N ASP A 290 -7.61 1.26 7.41
CA ASP A 290 -7.86 -0.19 7.47
C ASP A 290 -6.79 -1.04 6.77
N SER A 291 -5.62 -0.46 6.48
CA SER A 291 -4.51 -1.16 5.83
C SER A 291 -3.20 -0.87 6.55
N ILE A 292 -2.30 -1.85 6.52
CA ILE A 292 -0.91 -1.71 6.95
C ILE A 292 -0.06 -1.70 5.70
N GLU A 293 0.56 -0.56 5.40
CA GLU A 293 1.51 -0.43 4.30
C GLU A 293 2.94 -0.46 4.84
N VAL A 294 3.81 -1.23 4.18
CA VAL A 294 5.24 -1.24 4.48
C VAL A 294 6.04 -1.00 3.21
N THR A 295 7.06 -0.15 3.32
CA THR A 295 8.12 0.00 2.32
C THR A 295 9.40 -0.62 2.84
N ILE A 296 9.87 -1.69 2.21
CA ILE A 296 11.15 -2.35 2.49
C ILE A 296 12.16 -1.93 1.43
N THR A 297 13.27 -1.35 1.86
CA THR A 297 14.42 -1.08 0.99
C THR A 297 15.55 -2.03 1.33
N GLY A 298 16.21 -2.57 0.30
CA GLY A 298 17.33 -3.47 0.51
C GLY A 298 18.46 -3.29 -0.48
N THR A 299 19.66 -3.70 -0.09
CA THR A 299 20.86 -3.69 -0.94
C THR A 299 21.62 -5.00 -0.80
N PHE A 300 21.70 -5.73 -1.92
CA PHE A 300 22.56 -6.90 -2.08
C PHE A 300 24.00 -6.46 -2.38
N PRO A 301 25.01 -6.95 -1.65
CA PRO A 301 26.39 -6.57 -1.89
C PRO A 301 26.96 -7.17 -3.19
N PRO A 302 28.02 -6.58 -3.76
CA PRO A 302 28.79 -7.20 -4.84
C PRO A 302 29.23 -8.63 -4.50
N LYS A 303 29.23 -9.52 -5.49
CA LYS A 303 29.62 -10.94 -5.42
C LYS A 303 28.76 -11.80 -4.48
N TYR A 304 27.53 -11.37 -4.23
CA TYR A 304 26.55 -12.09 -3.44
C TYR A 304 25.65 -12.99 -4.30
N PHE A 305 24.94 -12.40 -5.26
CA PHE A 305 23.81 -13.05 -5.93
C PHE A 305 24.25 -13.93 -7.09
N ALA A 306 24.19 -15.26 -6.93
CA ALA A 306 24.64 -16.21 -7.95
C ALA A 306 23.87 -16.04 -9.27
N LYS A 307 24.61 -16.01 -10.40
CA LYS A 307 24.04 -15.70 -11.72
C LYS A 307 22.88 -16.62 -12.13
N ASN A 308 22.88 -17.89 -11.70
CA ASN A 308 21.86 -18.88 -12.03
C ASN A 308 20.87 -19.17 -10.88
N ALA A 309 20.75 -18.26 -9.92
CA ALA A 309 19.87 -18.42 -8.77
C ALA A 309 18.64 -17.51 -8.85
N VAL A 310 17.61 -17.91 -8.12
CA VAL A 310 16.46 -17.08 -7.77
C VAL A 310 16.36 -17.03 -6.25
N MET A 311 15.95 -15.90 -5.71
CA MET A 311 15.65 -15.72 -4.29
C MET A 311 14.21 -15.24 -4.15
N CYS A 312 13.38 -16.08 -3.55
CA CYS A 312 12.04 -15.70 -3.13
C CYS A 312 12.11 -14.90 -1.83
N PHE A 313 11.37 -13.80 -1.76
CA PHE A 313 11.32 -12.89 -0.63
C PHE A 313 9.87 -12.54 -0.32
N THR A 314 9.36 -13.06 0.81
CA THR A 314 7.99 -12.83 1.27
C THR A 314 8.06 -12.26 2.69
N PRO A 315 7.79 -10.96 2.88
CA PRO A 315 7.61 -10.39 4.21
C PRO A 315 6.36 -10.98 4.85
N VAL A 316 6.45 -11.35 6.12
CA VAL A 316 5.36 -11.96 6.88
C VAL A 316 5.19 -11.19 8.18
N LEU A 317 3.96 -10.73 8.42
CA LEU A 317 3.55 -10.17 9.69
C LEU A 317 3.11 -11.32 10.59
N LYS A 318 3.88 -11.61 11.64
CA LYS A 318 3.61 -12.70 12.59
C LYS A 318 3.00 -12.13 13.85
N TYR A 319 1.97 -12.78 14.37
CA TYR A 319 1.27 -12.37 15.59
C TYR A 319 0.74 -13.60 16.35
N GLU A 320 0.24 -13.39 17.56
CA GLU A 320 -0.34 -14.49 18.32
C GLU A 320 -1.57 -15.05 17.61
N GLY A 321 -1.55 -16.34 17.28
CA GLY A 321 -2.66 -17.04 16.63
C GLY A 321 -2.61 -17.09 15.09
N GLY A 322 -1.61 -16.47 14.44
CA GLY A 322 -1.48 -16.56 12.99
C GLY A 322 -0.37 -15.73 12.37
N GLU A 323 -0.37 -15.69 11.04
CA GLU A 323 0.52 -14.86 10.26
C GLU A 323 -0.18 -14.34 9.00
N THR A 324 0.27 -13.20 8.50
CA THR A 324 -0.24 -12.61 7.26
C THR A 324 0.93 -12.28 6.36
N ALA A 325 1.00 -12.99 5.23
CA ALA A 325 2.02 -12.78 4.21
C ALA A 325 1.67 -11.55 3.36
N PHE A 326 2.67 -10.69 3.13
CA PHE A 326 2.60 -9.72 2.06
C PHE A 326 2.88 -10.39 0.71
N GLU A 327 2.61 -9.70 -0.40
CA GLU A 327 2.86 -10.23 -1.74
C GLU A 327 4.34 -10.57 -1.96
N THR A 328 4.64 -11.77 -2.45
CA THR A 328 6.00 -12.22 -2.72
C THR A 328 6.69 -11.39 -3.81
N ILE A 329 7.97 -11.06 -3.61
CA ILE A 329 8.87 -10.56 -4.65
C ILE A 329 9.99 -11.57 -4.91
N ASN A 330 10.34 -11.75 -6.18
CA ASN A 330 11.44 -12.62 -6.59
C ASN A 330 12.63 -11.79 -7.09
N PHE A 331 13.82 -12.12 -6.62
CA PHE A 331 15.09 -11.61 -7.15
C PHE A 331 15.76 -12.69 -7.99
N LYS A 332 16.44 -12.31 -9.08
CA LYS A 332 17.04 -13.27 -10.00
C LYS A 332 18.46 -12.88 -10.41
N GLY A 333 19.29 -13.89 -10.65
CA GLY A 333 20.64 -13.71 -11.18
C GLY A 333 20.64 -13.45 -12.69
N GLU A 334 21.79 -13.01 -13.20
CA GLU A 334 21.99 -12.61 -14.60
C GLU A 334 21.71 -13.71 -15.65
N ASP A 335 21.87 -14.98 -15.29
CA ASP A 335 21.65 -16.14 -16.17
C ASP A 335 20.21 -16.70 -16.07
N VAL A 336 19.32 -16.06 -15.32
CA VAL A 336 17.93 -16.50 -15.14
C VAL A 336 16.98 -15.80 -16.11
N GLU A 337 16.37 -16.60 -16.96
CA GLU A 337 15.25 -16.21 -17.82
C GLU A 337 13.94 -16.21 -17.02
N GLY A 338 12.99 -15.32 -17.31
CA GLY A 338 11.70 -15.22 -16.58
C GLY A 338 11.54 -13.97 -15.72
N GLU A 339 10.47 -13.92 -14.93
CA GLU A 339 10.10 -12.77 -14.08
C GLU A 339 10.97 -12.66 -12.81
N GLY A 340 11.11 -11.44 -12.30
CA GLY A 340 11.89 -11.15 -11.09
C GLY A 340 12.89 -10.01 -11.29
N THR A 341 13.24 -9.34 -10.18
CA THR A 341 14.18 -8.22 -10.16
C THR A 341 15.60 -8.75 -10.31
N MET A 342 16.29 -8.34 -11.37
CA MET A 342 17.67 -8.80 -11.63
C MET A 342 18.65 -8.17 -10.64
N VAL A 343 19.53 -8.99 -10.05
CA VAL A 343 20.62 -8.58 -9.17
C VAL A 343 21.95 -9.00 -9.79
N SER A 344 22.86 -8.05 -10.00
CA SER A 344 24.14 -8.31 -10.65
C SER A 344 25.08 -9.05 -9.71
N TRP A 345 25.79 -10.06 -10.23
CA TRP A 345 26.83 -10.72 -9.46
C TRP A 345 27.99 -9.77 -9.19
N ASP A 346 28.42 -8.95 -10.16
CA ASP A 346 29.62 -8.13 -10.01
C ASP A 346 29.35 -6.83 -9.23
N ASN A 347 28.16 -6.26 -9.38
CA ASN A 347 27.82 -4.95 -8.80
C ASN A 347 26.84 -5.02 -7.62
N GLY A 348 26.19 -6.16 -7.38
CA GLY A 348 25.08 -6.25 -6.43
C GLY A 348 23.81 -5.62 -7.00
N GLY A 349 22.98 -5.07 -6.12
CA GLY A 349 21.76 -4.35 -6.52
C GLY A 349 20.94 -3.85 -5.34
N SER A 350 20.19 -2.77 -5.53
CA SER A 350 19.25 -2.25 -4.53
C SER A 350 17.82 -2.43 -5.01
N PHE A 351 16.90 -2.55 -4.06
CA PHE A 351 15.47 -2.68 -4.34
C PHE A 351 14.64 -1.86 -3.36
N THR A 352 13.44 -1.49 -3.82
CA THR A 352 12.37 -0.93 -3.00
C THR A 352 11.13 -1.77 -3.24
N TYR A 353 10.48 -2.20 -2.17
CA TYR A 353 9.29 -3.01 -2.16
C TYR A 353 8.24 -2.30 -1.31
N THR A 354 7.11 -1.93 -1.90
CA THR A 354 6.00 -1.29 -1.17
C THR A 354 4.74 -2.09 -1.40
N LYS A 355 4.16 -2.62 -0.32
CA LYS A 355 2.91 -3.39 -0.34
C LYS A 355 2.09 -3.12 0.90
N LYS A 356 0.80 -3.43 0.80
CA LYS A 356 -0.17 -3.29 1.88
C LYS A 356 -0.95 -4.57 2.11
N VAL A 357 -1.36 -4.77 3.35
CA VAL A 357 -2.30 -5.83 3.76
C VAL A 357 -3.44 -5.21 4.58
N PRO A 358 -4.65 -5.82 4.59
CA PRO A 358 -5.72 -5.38 5.48
C PRO A 358 -5.28 -5.48 6.95
N TYR A 359 -5.67 -4.50 7.76
CA TYR A 359 -5.48 -4.55 9.20
C TYR A 359 -6.44 -5.57 9.84
N ASP A 360 -5.93 -6.35 10.79
CA ASP A 360 -6.71 -7.19 11.69
C ASP A 360 -6.27 -6.90 13.14
N PRO A 361 -7.18 -6.75 14.11
CA PRO A 361 -6.81 -6.52 15.51
C PRO A 361 -5.84 -7.54 16.12
N ALA A 362 -5.78 -8.77 15.60
CA ALA A 362 -4.77 -9.76 16.01
C ALA A 362 -3.32 -9.27 15.73
N MET A 363 -3.15 -8.32 14.80
CA MET A 363 -1.86 -7.76 14.40
C MET A 363 -1.32 -6.67 15.35
N ASP A 364 -2.08 -6.23 16.36
CA ASP A 364 -1.64 -5.20 17.33
C ASP A 364 -0.30 -5.58 17.99
N ASN A 365 -0.14 -6.87 18.28
CA ASN A 365 1.08 -7.46 18.82
C ASN A 365 1.74 -8.35 17.76
N SER A 366 2.29 -7.73 16.73
CA SER A 366 2.99 -8.43 15.65
C SER A 366 4.47 -8.11 15.53
N GLU A 367 5.18 -8.88 14.72
CA GLU A 367 6.52 -8.57 14.23
C GLU A 367 6.58 -8.82 12.72
N LEU A 368 7.17 -7.88 11.97
CA LEU A 368 7.41 -8.09 10.55
C LEU A 368 8.74 -8.83 10.38
N THR A 369 8.70 -9.98 9.74
CA THR A 369 9.87 -10.83 9.52
C THR A 369 9.98 -11.22 8.04
N VAL A 370 11.16 -11.69 7.63
CA VAL A 370 11.36 -12.28 6.32
C VAL A 370 12.30 -13.48 6.41
N THR A 371 11.95 -14.54 5.68
CA THR A 371 12.72 -15.79 5.63
C THR A 371 12.91 -16.18 4.16
N PRO A 372 13.88 -15.57 3.45
CA PRO A 372 14.05 -15.78 2.02
C PRO A 372 14.49 -17.20 1.68
N VAL A 373 14.12 -17.65 0.49
CA VAL A 373 14.52 -18.96 -0.05
C VAL A 373 15.30 -18.76 -1.35
N ALA A 374 16.58 -19.14 -1.33
CA ALA A 374 17.45 -19.10 -2.51
C ALA A 374 17.52 -20.48 -3.16
N TYR A 375 17.27 -20.57 -4.47
CA TYR A 375 17.26 -21.83 -5.19
C TYR A 375 17.90 -21.71 -6.57
N GLN A 376 18.37 -22.85 -7.09
CA GLN A 376 18.90 -22.90 -8.46
C GLN A 376 17.75 -22.84 -9.47
N TYR A 377 17.83 -21.92 -10.43
CA TYR A 377 16.81 -21.82 -11.47
C TYR A 377 16.69 -23.13 -12.27
N ASN A 378 15.49 -23.67 -12.32
CA ASN A 378 15.17 -24.96 -12.96
C ASN A 378 14.24 -24.83 -14.17
N GLY A 379 13.92 -23.59 -14.58
CA GLY A 379 12.94 -23.27 -15.61
C GLY A 379 11.67 -22.59 -15.08
N GLU A 380 11.53 -22.47 -13.76
CA GLU A 380 10.34 -21.91 -13.10
C GLU A 380 10.73 -20.92 -12.00
N VAL A 381 9.95 -19.84 -11.89
CA VAL A 381 9.99 -18.88 -10.79
C VAL A 381 8.74 -19.08 -9.95
N TYR A 382 8.89 -19.44 -8.67
CA TYR A 382 7.75 -19.78 -7.81
C TYR A 382 7.08 -18.52 -7.28
N SER A 383 5.76 -18.58 -7.16
CA SER A 383 4.95 -17.47 -6.62
C SER A 383 4.94 -17.39 -5.10
N SER A 384 5.45 -18.41 -4.38
CA SER A 384 5.58 -18.42 -2.92
C SER A 384 6.91 -19.03 -2.49
N CYS A 385 7.38 -18.64 -1.30
CA CYS A 385 8.65 -19.13 -0.78
C CYS A 385 8.55 -20.58 -0.29
N ASP A 386 7.37 -21.02 0.18
CA ASP A 386 7.13 -22.44 0.51
C ASP A 386 7.26 -23.32 -0.73
N GLY A 387 6.68 -22.91 -1.86
CA GLY A 387 6.81 -23.64 -3.13
C GLY A 387 8.26 -23.66 -3.65
N ALA A 388 9.02 -22.60 -3.39
CA ALA A 388 10.46 -22.56 -3.68
C ALA A 388 11.28 -23.47 -2.74
N ALA A 389 10.88 -23.60 -1.48
CA ALA A 389 11.58 -24.40 -0.47
C ALA A 389 11.50 -25.90 -0.80
N ASP A 390 10.39 -26.36 -1.37
CA ASP A 390 10.17 -27.77 -1.76
C ASP A 390 11.02 -28.23 -2.95
N GLN A 391 11.81 -27.34 -3.56
CA GLN A 391 12.62 -27.67 -4.74
C GLN A 391 13.95 -28.36 -4.42
N GLY A 392 14.37 -29.26 -5.30
CA GLY A 392 15.71 -29.84 -5.25
C GLY A 392 16.78 -28.77 -5.48
N LYS A 393 17.62 -28.52 -4.45
CA LYS A 393 18.68 -27.47 -4.39
C LYS A 393 18.17 -26.06 -4.01
N SER A 394 17.16 -25.96 -3.17
CA SER A 394 16.79 -24.76 -2.41
C SER A 394 17.59 -24.66 -1.09
N TYR A 395 17.71 -23.44 -0.57
CA TYR A 395 18.30 -23.13 0.74
C TYR A 395 17.55 -21.96 1.36
N THR A 396 17.00 -22.18 2.54
CA THR A 396 16.28 -21.17 3.33
C THR A 396 17.28 -20.41 4.19
N ALA A 397 17.20 -19.08 4.18
CA ALA A 397 18.00 -18.22 5.04
C ALA A 397 17.42 -18.22 6.47
N ASP A 398 18.22 -17.78 7.45
CA ASP A 398 17.72 -17.54 8.79
C ASP A 398 16.69 -16.39 8.78
N GLU A 399 15.70 -16.49 9.67
CA GLU A 399 14.66 -15.49 9.80
C GLU A 399 15.23 -14.17 10.28
N ARG A 400 14.81 -13.08 9.63
CA ARG A 400 15.23 -11.73 9.98
C ARG A 400 14.04 -10.83 10.28
N LYS A 401 14.07 -10.20 11.45
CA LYS A 401 13.13 -9.13 11.83
C LYS A 401 13.41 -7.87 11.01
N LEU A 402 12.34 -7.27 10.50
CA LEU A 402 12.35 -6.04 9.72
C LEU A 402 11.81 -4.86 10.51
N ALA A 403 10.64 -5.00 11.12
CA ALA A 403 9.98 -3.95 11.90
C ALA A 403 9.27 -4.52 13.14
N ASP A 404 9.05 -3.65 14.12
CA ASP A 404 8.11 -3.89 15.21
C ASP A 404 6.65 -3.83 14.74
N GLY A 405 5.73 -4.27 15.60
CA GLY A 405 4.30 -4.44 15.29
C GLY A 405 3.53 -3.19 14.90
N VAL A 406 2.21 -3.31 14.80
CA VAL A 406 1.35 -2.27 14.23
C VAL A 406 0.85 -1.31 15.31
N ILE A 407 1.07 0.00 15.12
CA ILE A 407 0.34 1.05 15.83
C ILE A 407 -0.97 1.35 15.11
N HIS A 408 -2.06 1.48 15.87
CA HIS A 408 -3.44 1.59 15.38
C HIS A 408 -4.19 2.74 16.03
N THR A 409 -3.47 3.83 16.32
CA THR A 409 -4.02 5.03 16.97
C THR A 409 -5.22 5.62 16.21
N SER A 410 -5.33 5.40 14.90
CA SER A 410 -6.49 5.85 14.11
C SER A 410 -7.82 5.26 14.58
N LYS A 411 -7.79 4.07 15.21
CA LYS A 411 -8.98 3.37 15.73
C LYS A 411 -9.65 4.03 16.93
N PHE A 412 -9.06 5.12 17.47
CA PHE A 412 -9.71 5.94 18.47
C PHE A 412 -10.77 6.90 17.90
N ALA A 413 -10.86 7.03 16.56
CA ALA A 413 -11.84 7.91 15.92
C ALA A 413 -13.25 7.66 16.45
N ARG A 414 -13.94 8.74 16.82
CA ARG A 414 -15.30 8.69 17.35
C ARG A 414 -16.29 8.94 16.24
N GLN A 415 -17.30 8.08 16.16
CA GLN A 415 -18.48 8.29 15.33
C GLN A 415 -19.40 9.28 16.05
N THR A 416 -19.16 10.57 15.82
CA THR A 416 -19.91 11.71 16.38
C THR A 416 -20.48 12.59 15.27
N GLU A 417 -20.73 12.02 14.10
CA GLU A 417 -21.27 12.70 12.93
C GLU A 417 -22.46 13.59 13.30
N LEU A 418 -22.48 14.80 12.73
CA LEU A 418 -23.54 15.78 12.97
C LEU A 418 -24.67 15.57 11.97
N VAL A 419 -25.84 15.18 12.47
CA VAL A 419 -27.06 15.10 11.67
C VAL A 419 -27.58 16.49 11.31
N ALA A 420 -28.27 16.59 10.18
CA ALA A 420 -28.88 17.82 9.68
C ALA A 420 -30.41 17.74 9.73
N PHE A 421 -31.04 18.82 10.18
CA PHE A 421 -32.50 18.95 10.27
C PHE A 421 -33.01 19.96 9.25
N ALA A 422 -33.96 19.53 8.42
CA ALA A 422 -34.69 20.39 7.50
C ALA A 422 -35.56 21.41 8.29
N PRO A 423 -35.69 22.65 7.79
CA PRO A 423 -36.37 23.73 8.51
C PRO A 423 -37.87 23.46 8.69
N ASP A 424 -38.40 23.79 9.87
CA ASP A 424 -39.82 23.63 10.20
C ASP A 424 -40.73 24.58 9.41
N GLY A 425 -40.23 25.78 9.09
CA GLY A 425 -40.96 26.79 8.31
C GLY A 425 -42.12 27.44 9.08
N TYR A 426 -42.13 27.37 10.41
CA TYR A 426 -43.11 28.02 11.26
C TYR A 426 -42.72 29.48 11.52
N GLU A 427 -43.62 30.39 11.18
CA GLU A 427 -43.47 31.82 11.47
C GLU A 427 -44.13 32.13 12.81
N LYS A 428 -43.32 32.58 13.79
CA LYS A 428 -43.83 32.98 15.12
C LYS A 428 -44.74 34.20 15.08
N GLU A 429 -44.56 35.05 14.07
CA GLU A 429 -45.38 36.23 13.85
C GLU A 429 -45.77 36.33 12.38
N THR A 430 -47.06 36.47 12.10
CA THR A 430 -47.58 36.74 10.76
C THR A 430 -48.44 38.01 10.85
N LEU A 431 -48.23 38.94 9.92
CA LEU A 431 -49.00 40.19 9.84
C LEU A 431 -50.09 40.07 8.79
N SER A 432 -51.30 40.54 9.12
CA SER A 432 -52.40 40.72 8.19
C SER A 432 -52.68 42.21 8.01
N THR A 433 -52.89 42.62 6.76
CA THR A 433 -53.20 44.00 6.41
C THR A 433 -54.57 44.06 5.75
N VAL A 434 -55.45 44.90 6.30
CA VAL A 434 -56.74 45.21 5.67
C VAL A 434 -56.71 46.65 5.15
N GLU A 435 -56.72 46.79 3.83
CA GLU A 435 -56.71 48.08 3.13
C GLU A 435 -58.14 48.61 2.91
N SER A 436 -58.32 49.92 3.04
CA SER A 436 -59.54 50.64 2.65
C SER A 436 -59.24 52.08 2.23
N ALA A 437 -60.16 52.75 1.53
CA ALA A 437 -59.90 54.12 1.06
C ALA A 437 -61.09 55.07 1.22
N ILE A 438 -60.82 56.32 1.60
CA ILE A 438 -61.78 57.42 1.57
C ILE A 438 -61.46 58.31 0.39
N PHE A 439 -62.43 58.50 -0.51
CA PHE A 439 -62.29 59.42 -1.64
C PHE A 439 -62.88 60.80 -1.33
N PHE A 440 -62.36 61.82 -1.99
CA PHE A 440 -62.67 63.23 -1.72
C PHE A 440 -63.05 63.99 -2.99
N GLN A 441 -63.85 65.04 -2.82
CA GLN A 441 -64.15 65.97 -3.91
C GLN A 441 -62.90 66.82 -4.21
N VAL A 442 -62.82 67.35 -5.44
CA VAL A 442 -61.76 68.28 -5.86
C VAL A 442 -61.59 69.40 -4.86
N ASN A 443 -60.33 69.72 -4.50
CA ASN A 443 -59.93 70.77 -3.55
C ASN A 443 -60.59 70.69 -2.16
N GLN A 444 -61.16 69.54 -1.79
CA GLN A 444 -61.77 69.32 -0.47
C GLN A 444 -61.13 68.16 0.26
N SER A 445 -61.17 68.24 1.60
CA SER A 445 -60.75 67.18 2.53
C SER A 445 -61.90 66.71 3.42
N ASN A 446 -63.11 67.28 3.32
CA ASN A 446 -64.24 66.87 4.15
C ASN A 446 -64.78 65.51 3.69
N LEU A 447 -65.01 64.59 4.64
CA LEU A 447 -65.61 63.29 4.35
C LEU A 447 -67.02 63.46 3.76
N ASN A 448 -67.20 63.04 2.51
CA ASN A 448 -68.50 63.00 1.85
C ASN A 448 -68.83 61.57 1.40
N LYS A 449 -69.65 60.87 2.20
CA LYS A 449 -70.09 59.50 1.90
C LYS A 449 -70.98 59.39 0.66
N ASN A 450 -71.46 60.51 0.12
CA ASN A 450 -72.32 60.51 -1.06
C ASN A 450 -71.56 60.60 -2.39
N LEU A 451 -70.23 60.73 -2.36
CA LEU A 451 -69.41 60.69 -3.57
C LEU A 451 -69.53 59.34 -4.28
N PRO A 452 -69.52 59.30 -5.63
CA PRO A 452 -69.63 58.05 -6.38
C PRO A 452 -68.67 56.94 -5.90
N LEU A 453 -67.38 57.25 -5.75
CA LEU A 453 -66.37 56.29 -5.29
C LEU A 453 -66.51 55.88 -3.81
N ASN A 454 -67.14 56.70 -2.96
CA ASN A 454 -67.46 56.31 -1.58
C ASN A 454 -68.77 55.51 -1.47
N LYS A 455 -69.63 55.57 -2.49
CA LYS A 455 -70.86 54.79 -2.61
C LYS A 455 -70.68 53.48 -3.36
N ASP A 456 -69.61 53.40 -4.15
CA ASP A 456 -69.21 52.19 -4.83
C ASP A 456 -69.26 50.98 -3.88
N ALA A 457 -69.81 49.87 -4.37
CA ALA A 457 -70.11 48.73 -3.52
C ALA A 457 -68.85 48.13 -2.91
N ASP A 458 -67.77 48.07 -3.69
CA ASP A 458 -66.51 47.44 -3.29
C ASP A 458 -65.77 48.33 -2.29
N ASN A 459 -65.65 49.64 -2.58
CA ASN A 459 -65.03 50.56 -1.63
C ASN A 459 -65.82 50.67 -0.32
N LYS A 460 -67.15 50.69 -0.40
CA LYS A 460 -68.00 50.69 0.80
C LYS A 460 -67.81 49.42 1.62
N ALA A 461 -67.66 48.26 0.97
CA ALA A 461 -67.36 47.00 1.65
C ALA A 461 -65.97 47.03 2.30
N ALA A 462 -64.93 47.49 1.59
CA ALA A 462 -63.58 47.67 2.12
C ALA A 462 -63.56 48.60 3.35
N LEU A 463 -64.17 49.79 3.25
CA LEU A 463 -64.30 50.72 4.37
C LEU A 463 -65.11 50.16 5.54
N ASN A 464 -66.08 49.28 5.31
CA ASN A 464 -66.83 48.61 6.38
C ASN A 464 -66.00 47.50 7.03
N ASN A 465 -65.23 46.76 6.25
CA ASN A 465 -64.41 45.64 6.73
C ASN A 465 -62.99 46.05 7.15
N GLY A 466 -62.63 47.33 7.03
CA GLY A 466 -61.28 47.84 7.28
C GLY A 466 -60.71 47.62 8.69
N ILE A 467 -61.50 47.09 9.64
CA ILE A 467 -61.04 46.68 10.98
C ILE A 467 -61.41 45.23 11.30
N SER A 468 -61.73 44.42 10.29
CA SER A 468 -62.30 43.08 10.48
C SER A 468 -61.38 42.14 11.25
N ASP A 469 -60.06 42.27 11.13
CA ASP A 469 -59.12 41.47 11.94
C ASP A 469 -59.12 41.90 13.41
N MET A 470 -59.16 43.22 13.66
CA MET A 470 -59.35 43.75 15.01
C MET A 470 -60.69 43.29 15.62
N GLU A 471 -61.77 43.21 14.82
CA GLU A 471 -63.06 42.68 15.27
C GLU A 471 -63.02 41.19 15.63
N LYS A 472 -62.04 40.42 15.14
CA LYS A 472 -61.76 39.04 15.57
C LYS A 472 -60.96 38.98 16.88
N GLY A 473 -60.56 40.11 17.45
CA GLY A 473 -59.70 40.20 18.64
C GLY A 473 -58.20 40.11 18.33
N TRP A 474 -57.79 40.32 17.08
CA TRP A 474 -56.37 40.30 16.71
C TRP A 474 -55.67 41.55 17.23
N LEU A 475 -54.43 41.41 17.70
CA LEU A 475 -53.66 42.53 18.22
C LEU A 475 -53.26 43.47 17.08
N VAL A 476 -53.63 44.74 17.16
CA VAL A 476 -53.26 45.75 16.16
C VAL A 476 -51.80 46.15 16.36
N LYS A 477 -50.99 46.08 15.29
CA LYS A 477 -49.61 46.57 15.29
C LYS A 477 -49.58 48.09 15.10
N TYR A 478 -50.17 48.57 14.00
CA TYR A 478 -50.37 49.99 13.71
C TYR A 478 -51.46 50.17 12.65
N VAL A 479 -51.90 51.41 12.47
CA VAL A 479 -52.76 51.83 11.36
C VAL A 479 -52.04 52.90 10.57
N SER A 480 -51.73 52.65 9.29
CA SER A 480 -51.17 53.69 8.41
C SER A 480 -52.27 54.37 7.61
N ILE A 481 -52.13 55.68 7.46
CA ILE A 481 -53.07 56.52 6.73
C ILE A 481 -52.30 57.42 5.78
N ASP A 482 -52.42 57.12 4.50
CA ASP A 482 -51.73 57.80 3.41
C ASP A 482 -52.68 58.74 2.70
N GLY A 483 -52.55 60.04 2.98
CA GLY A 483 -53.31 61.09 2.31
C GLY A 483 -52.69 61.47 0.97
N TRP A 484 -53.51 61.58 -0.06
CA TRP A 484 -53.10 61.94 -1.42
C TRP A 484 -53.93 63.08 -1.98
N ALA A 485 -53.28 63.96 -2.73
CA ALA A 485 -53.90 64.95 -3.59
C ALA A 485 -53.84 64.49 -5.06
N SER A 486 -54.83 64.84 -5.85
CA SER A 486 -54.75 64.70 -7.31
C SER A 486 -53.83 65.80 -7.86
N PRO A 487 -53.04 65.56 -8.93
CA PRO A 487 -52.08 66.53 -9.46
C PRO A 487 -52.74 67.65 -10.31
N GLU A 488 -53.85 68.20 -9.83
CA GLU A 488 -54.63 69.24 -10.53
C GLU A 488 -54.65 70.58 -9.80
N GLY A 489 -53.89 70.72 -8.70
CA GLY A 489 -53.76 71.94 -7.91
C GLY A 489 -52.30 72.28 -7.65
N GLU A 490 -52.04 73.52 -7.25
CA GLU A 490 -50.69 74.00 -6.92
C GLU A 490 -50.00 73.05 -5.91
N GLU A 491 -48.72 72.74 -6.14
CA GLU A 491 -47.96 71.76 -5.36
C GLU A 491 -48.08 71.99 -3.84
N THR A 492 -47.82 73.22 -3.38
CA THR A 492 -47.89 73.60 -1.96
C THR A 492 -49.30 73.48 -1.37
N PHE A 493 -50.33 73.72 -2.18
CA PHE A 493 -51.71 73.53 -1.79
C PHE A 493 -52.04 72.03 -1.67
N ASN A 494 -51.55 71.22 -2.60
CA ASN A 494 -51.75 69.77 -2.64
C ASN A 494 -51.01 69.03 -1.51
N GLU A 495 -49.82 69.48 -1.13
CA GLU A 495 -49.14 69.05 0.09
C GLU A 495 -50.05 69.22 1.31
N GLY A 496 -50.54 70.44 1.55
CA GLY A 496 -51.45 70.72 2.67
C GLY A 496 -52.82 70.03 2.56
N LEU A 497 -53.31 69.79 1.34
CA LEU A 497 -54.57 69.09 1.11
C LEU A 497 -54.45 67.59 1.42
N SER A 498 -53.35 66.97 1.02
CA SER A 498 -53.05 65.56 1.31
C SER A 498 -53.00 65.30 2.82
N GLN A 499 -52.36 66.20 3.58
CA GLN A 499 -52.34 66.16 5.04
C GLN A 499 -53.75 66.23 5.65
N LYS A 500 -54.57 67.20 5.23
CA LYS A 500 -55.96 67.35 5.74
C LYS A 500 -56.85 66.14 5.40
N ARG A 501 -56.57 65.45 4.30
CA ARG A 501 -57.26 64.20 3.92
C ARG A 501 -56.84 63.05 4.82
N ALA A 502 -55.55 62.91 5.12
CA ALA A 502 -55.06 61.96 6.11
C ALA A 502 -55.71 62.21 7.49
N GLU A 503 -55.72 63.46 7.97
CA GLU A 503 -56.39 63.84 9.24
C GLU A 503 -57.91 63.54 9.24
N THR A 504 -58.55 63.59 8.08
CA THR A 504 -59.99 63.26 7.96
C THR A 504 -60.21 61.76 8.04
N ALA A 505 -59.36 60.98 7.38
CA ALA A 505 -59.35 59.52 7.50
C ALA A 505 -59.01 59.06 8.92
N GLU A 506 -58.05 59.72 9.58
CA GLU A 506 -57.72 59.49 11.00
C GLU A 506 -58.95 59.71 11.90
N LYS A 507 -59.65 60.83 11.75
CA LYS A 507 -60.89 61.10 12.51
C LYS A 507 -61.97 60.05 12.25
N TYR A 508 -62.10 59.58 11.01
CA TYR A 508 -63.02 58.50 10.65
C TYR A 508 -62.64 57.19 11.34
N MET A 509 -61.37 56.79 11.27
CA MET A 509 -60.86 55.55 11.86
C MET A 509 -60.92 55.56 13.38
N ASN A 510 -60.49 56.66 14.02
CA ASN A 510 -60.63 56.83 15.47
C ASN A 510 -62.08 56.65 15.93
N LYS A 511 -63.05 57.23 15.20
CA LYS A 511 -64.47 57.06 15.53
C LYS A 511 -64.94 55.62 15.32
N LYS A 512 -64.47 54.96 14.26
CA LYS A 512 -64.84 53.59 13.91
C LYS A 512 -64.27 52.58 14.93
N ILE A 513 -62.99 52.66 15.24
CA ILE A 513 -62.28 51.86 16.26
C ILE A 513 -62.95 52.03 17.62
N LYS A 514 -63.19 53.28 18.08
CA LYS A 514 -63.87 53.55 19.37
C LYS A 514 -65.30 53.04 19.43
N LYS A 515 -65.98 52.94 18.29
CA LYS A 515 -67.31 52.33 18.23
C LYS A 515 -67.20 50.81 18.32
N ALA A 516 -66.34 50.20 17.51
CA ALA A 516 -66.14 48.75 17.53
C ALA A 516 -65.72 48.24 18.93
N ALA A 517 -64.83 48.95 19.61
CA ALA A 517 -64.40 48.60 20.96
C ALA A 517 -65.51 48.70 22.04
N LYS A 518 -66.57 49.48 21.79
CA LYS A 518 -67.75 49.52 22.68
C LYS A 518 -68.74 48.39 22.39
N ASP A 519 -68.82 47.98 21.13
CA ASP A 519 -69.79 47.02 20.65
C ASP A 519 -69.26 45.56 20.72
N ASN A 520 -67.95 45.37 20.91
CA ASN A 520 -67.27 44.07 20.92
C ASN A 520 -66.23 43.99 22.05
N GLU A 521 -66.50 43.14 23.06
CA GLU A 521 -65.63 42.94 24.23
C GLU A 521 -64.27 42.30 23.91
N SER A 522 -64.13 41.67 22.73
CA SER A 522 -62.86 41.10 22.25
C SER A 522 -61.84 42.17 21.83
N ILE A 523 -62.23 43.44 21.82
CA ILE A 523 -61.38 44.57 21.46
C ILE A 523 -61.08 45.34 22.75
N GLU A 524 -59.84 45.24 23.25
CA GLU A 524 -59.46 45.95 24.47
C GLU A 524 -59.51 47.48 24.28
N ILE A 525 -60.40 48.15 25.02
CA ILE A 525 -60.64 49.60 24.92
C ILE A 525 -59.38 50.42 25.30
N GLU A 526 -58.55 49.94 26.23
CA GLU A 526 -57.28 50.59 26.60
C GLU A 526 -56.20 50.46 25.52
N ALA A 527 -56.29 49.44 24.65
CA ALA A 527 -55.43 49.30 23.48
C ALA A 527 -55.87 50.27 22.37
N ALA A 528 -57.18 50.51 22.21
CA ALA A 528 -57.74 51.39 21.18
C ALA A 528 -57.24 52.85 21.24
N ASP A 529 -56.99 53.40 22.44
CA ASP A 529 -56.40 54.74 22.62
C ASP A 529 -54.85 54.75 22.50
N LYS A 530 -54.22 53.57 22.45
CA LYS A 530 -52.76 53.37 22.27
C LYS A 530 -52.36 52.89 20.88
N ILE A 531 -53.33 52.66 19.97
CA ILE A 531 -53.04 52.26 18.59
C ILE A 531 -52.19 53.36 17.93
N GLU A 532 -51.03 52.97 17.43
CA GLU A 532 -50.19 53.87 16.64
C GLU A 532 -50.87 54.17 15.31
N LEU A 533 -51.22 55.45 15.10
CA LEU A 533 -51.74 55.97 13.84
C LEU A 533 -50.61 56.71 13.12
N VAL A 534 -50.12 56.13 12.04
CA VAL A 534 -49.05 56.70 11.22
C VAL A 534 -49.68 57.49 10.09
N LEU A 535 -49.62 58.82 10.14
CA LEU A 535 -50.17 59.69 9.11
C LEU A 535 -49.07 60.14 8.15
N THR A 536 -49.28 59.88 6.86
CA THR A 536 -48.39 60.32 5.78
C THR A 536 -49.12 61.29 4.86
N ALA A 537 -48.53 62.45 4.62
CA ALA A 537 -49.00 63.43 3.66
C ALA A 537 -48.12 63.34 2.40
N ASN A 538 -48.61 62.66 1.36
CA ASN A 538 -47.81 62.37 0.17
C ASN A 538 -47.86 63.47 -0.90
N GLY A 539 -48.65 64.53 -0.70
CA GLY A 539 -48.82 65.58 -1.70
C GLY A 539 -49.55 65.08 -2.96
N PRO A 540 -49.26 65.67 -4.14
CA PRO A 540 -49.87 65.25 -5.39
C PRO A 540 -49.37 63.89 -5.89
N ASP A 541 -50.30 63.00 -6.20
CA ASP A 541 -50.04 61.64 -6.70
C ASP A 541 -49.68 61.64 -8.20
N TRP A 542 -48.47 62.10 -8.51
CA TRP A 542 -47.96 62.12 -9.89
C TRP A 542 -47.80 60.71 -10.45
N ASN A 543 -47.32 59.75 -9.66
CA ASN A 543 -47.11 58.38 -10.11
C ASN A 543 -48.45 57.68 -10.38
N GLY A 544 -49.40 57.78 -9.46
CA GLY A 544 -50.75 57.24 -9.61
C GLY A 544 -51.49 57.88 -10.79
N PHE A 545 -51.29 59.18 -11.05
CA PHE A 545 -51.82 59.82 -12.25
C PHE A 545 -51.27 59.20 -13.54
N MET A 546 -49.95 59.03 -13.62
CA MET A 546 -49.31 58.45 -14.80
C MET A 546 -49.81 57.02 -15.05
N GLN A 547 -49.91 56.21 -14.00
CA GLN A 547 -50.43 54.84 -14.07
C GLN A 547 -51.91 54.81 -14.47
N ALA A 548 -52.73 55.70 -13.92
CA ALA A 548 -54.15 55.79 -14.26
C ALA A 548 -54.36 56.21 -15.72
N VAL A 549 -53.57 57.16 -16.23
CA VAL A 549 -53.60 57.56 -17.66
C VAL A 549 -53.15 56.39 -18.55
N GLU A 550 -52.08 55.69 -18.20
CA GLU A 550 -51.56 54.56 -18.98
C GLU A 550 -52.59 53.43 -19.12
N THR A 551 -53.29 53.11 -18.03
CA THR A 551 -54.31 52.05 -17.97
C THR A 551 -55.68 52.48 -18.52
N SER A 552 -55.88 53.76 -18.81
CA SER A 552 -57.15 54.29 -19.34
C SER A 552 -57.37 54.03 -20.83
N ASP A 553 -58.62 54.25 -21.26
CA ASP A 553 -59.05 54.22 -22.66
C ASP A 553 -58.89 55.58 -23.39
N ILE A 554 -58.20 56.55 -22.76
CA ILE A 554 -57.99 57.88 -23.33
C ILE A 554 -57.18 57.76 -24.64
N LYS A 555 -57.74 58.28 -25.73
CA LYS A 555 -57.17 58.14 -27.09
C LYS A 555 -55.75 58.67 -27.22
N ASP A 556 -55.45 59.80 -26.59
CA ASP A 556 -54.16 60.49 -26.67
C ASP A 556 -53.29 60.31 -25.41
N LYS A 557 -53.48 59.22 -24.65
CA LYS A 557 -52.78 58.96 -23.36
C LYS A 557 -51.26 59.04 -23.43
N ASN A 558 -50.64 58.57 -24.52
CA ASN A 558 -49.18 58.65 -24.69
C ASN A 558 -48.69 60.10 -24.82
N ALA A 559 -49.50 60.99 -25.40
CA ALA A 559 -49.16 62.41 -25.47
C ALA A 559 -49.22 63.06 -24.08
N ILE A 560 -50.24 62.72 -23.28
CA ILE A 560 -50.37 63.18 -21.88
C ILE A 560 -49.15 62.73 -21.06
N ILE A 561 -48.80 61.44 -21.12
CA ILE A 561 -47.65 60.86 -20.41
C ILE A 561 -46.35 61.56 -20.80
N ASN A 562 -46.11 61.77 -22.10
CA ASN A 562 -44.89 62.41 -22.58
C ASN A 562 -44.78 63.87 -22.12
N VAL A 563 -45.87 64.62 -22.19
CA VAL A 563 -45.89 66.03 -21.74
C VAL A 563 -45.54 66.12 -20.25
N ILE A 564 -46.20 65.31 -19.39
CA ILE A 564 -45.98 65.35 -17.94
C ILE A 564 -44.60 64.84 -17.53
N ASN A 565 -44.05 63.83 -18.21
CA ASN A 565 -42.68 63.36 -17.96
C ASN A 565 -41.61 64.37 -18.41
N SER A 566 -41.89 65.15 -19.45
CA SER A 566 -40.95 66.15 -19.98
C SER A 566 -40.97 67.51 -19.27
N ALA A 567 -42.00 67.77 -18.45
CA ALA A 567 -42.20 69.04 -17.78
C ALA A 567 -41.47 69.13 -16.43
N ASP A 568 -40.95 70.33 -16.12
CA ASP A 568 -40.43 70.66 -14.79
C ASP A 568 -41.52 70.50 -13.73
N VAL A 569 -41.16 70.04 -12.52
CA VAL A 569 -42.11 69.77 -11.43
C VAL A 569 -43.04 70.96 -11.14
N SER A 570 -42.52 72.18 -11.19
CA SER A 570 -43.29 73.42 -10.96
C SER A 570 -44.27 73.77 -12.09
N GLN A 571 -44.16 73.12 -13.25
CA GLN A 571 -45.00 73.36 -14.44
C GLN A 571 -45.94 72.19 -14.76
N LYS A 572 -45.74 71.00 -14.17
CA LYS A 572 -46.55 69.80 -14.47
C LYS A 572 -48.05 70.01 -14.28
N GLU A 573 -48.46 70.73 -13.24
CA GLU A 573 -49.88 71.02 -13.00
C GLU A 573 -50.48 71.95 -14.08
N ALA A 574 -49.72 72.98 -14.47
CA ALA A 574 -50.11 73.88 -15.55
C ALA A 574 -50.23 73.13 -16.88
N GLU A 575 -49.35 72.17 -17.14
CA GLU A 575 -49.44 71.31 -18.33
C GLU A 575 -50.72 70.48 -18.35
N ILE A 576 -51.14 69.87 -17.23
CA ILE A 576 -52.43 69.17 -17.15
C ILE A 576 -53.58 70.12 -17.47
N ARG A 577 -53.57 71.35 -16.93
CA ARG A 577 -54.62 72.36 -17.16
C ARG A 577 -54.62 72.90 -18.60
N ASN A 578 -53.47 72.95 -19.26
CA ASN A 578 -53.32 73.43 -20.64
C ASN A 578 -53.86 72.42 -21.67
N MET A 579 -54.14 71.18 -21.28
CA MET A 579 -54.77 70.18 -22.13
C MET A 579 -56.30 70.36 -22.23
N ILE A 580 -56.74 71.58 -22.61
CA ILE A 580 -58.15 72.05 -22.55
C ILE A 580 -59.15 71.07 -23.18
N LEU A 581 -58.76 70.37 -24.26
CA LEU A 581 -59.65 69.44 -24.96
C LEU A 581 -59.85 68.10 -24.23
N ILE A 582 -58.87 67.65 -23.44
CA ILE A 582 -58.88 66.33 -22.77
C ILE A 582 -59.07 66.44 -21.26
N TYR A 583 -58.84 67.63 -20.69
CA TYR A 583 -59.01 67.90 -19.27
C TYR A 583 -60.39 67.48 -18.73
N PRO A 584 -61.52 67.67 -19.44
CA PRO A 584 -62.82 67.17 -18.98
C PRO A 584 -62.89 65.64 -18.82
N GLU A 585 -62.14 64.89 -19.64
CA GLU A 585 -62.04 63.43 -19.54
C GLU A 585 -61.12 63.02 -18.38
N LEU A 586 -59.99 63.72 -18.20
CA LEU A 586 -59.11 63.54 -17.03
C LEU A 586 -59.83 63.82 -15.71
N GLU A 587 -60.59 64.92 -15.65
CA GLU A 587 -61.36 65.34 -14.46
C GLU A 587 -62.47 64.35 -14.11
N ARG A 588 -63.09 63.73 -15.12
CA ARG A 588 -64.18 62.77 -14.93
C ARG A 588 -63.68 61.36 -14.59
N ASP A 589 -62.64 60.88 -15.28
CA ASP A 589 -62.32 59.45 -15.32
C ASP A 589 -60.99 59.10 -14.63
N ILE A 590 -60.04 60.04 -14.53
CA ILE A 590 -58.66 59.77 -14.04
C ILE A 590 -58.40 60.37 -12.66
N LEU A 591 -58.73 61.65 -12.48
CA LEU A 591 -58.41 62.41 -11.29
C LEU A 591 -59.23 62.02 -10.04
N PRO A 592 -60.51 61.58 -10.12
CA PRO A 592 -61.30 61.29 -8.93
C PRO A 592 -60.74 60.19 -8.00
N PRO A 593 -60.26 59.02 -8.49
CA PRO A 593 -59.64 58.01 -7.62
C PRO A 593 -58.35 58.47 -6.96
N LEU A 594 -57.64 59.44 -7.54
CA LEU A 594 -56.40 59.98 -6.97
C LEU A 594 -56.65 60.89 -5.76
N ARG A 595 -57.90 61.36 -5.60
CA ARG A 595 -58.32 62.17 -4.46
C ARG A 595 -58.68 61.28 -3.28
N ARG A 596 -57.69 60.65 -2.64
CA ARG A 596 -57.94 59.62 -1.62
C ARG A 596 -57.12 59.77 -0.35
N ALA A 597 -57.58 59.11 0.70
CA ALA A 597 -56.77 58.70 1.84
C ALA A 597 -56.88 57.18 1.96
N VAL A 598 -55.77 56.48 1.78
CA VAL A 598 -55.68 55.02 1.95
C VAL A 598 -55.43 54.73 3.42
N ILE A 599 -56.08 53.71 3.95
CA ILE A 599 -56.05 53.31 5.36
C ILE A 599 -55.72 51.82 5.39
N ASP A 600 -54.59 51.49 5.98
CA ASP A 600 -54.17 50.11 6.21
C ASP A 600 -54.18 49.81 7.70
N VAL A 601 -54.95 48.79 8.09
CA VAL A 601 -54.96 48.29 9.47
C VAL A 601 -54.14 47.01 9.51
N VAL A 602 -53.01 47.06 10.20
CA VAL A 602 -52.06 45.95 10.29
C VAL A 602 -52.20 45.26 11.64
N CYS A 603 -52.54 43.97 11.64
CA CYS A 603 -52.76 43.17 12.85
C CYS A 603 -51.84 41.94 12.88
N TYR A 604 -51.53 41.46 14.08
CA TYR A 604 -50.89 40.16 14.31
C TYR A 604 -51.92 39.05 14.20
N GLU A 605 -51.68 38.07 13.33
CA GLU A 605 -52.46 36.84 13.31
C GLU A 605 -52.18 36.04 14.61
N PRO A 606 -53.20 35.66 15.40
CA PRO A 606 -53.01 34.88 16.61
C PRO A 606 -52.35 33.54 16.31
N LYS A 607 -51.24 33.27 17.00
CA LYS A 607 -50.55 31.98 16.97
C LYS A 607 -50.73 31.24 18.29
N ARG A 608 -50.64 29.92 18.27
CA ARG A 608 -50.60 29.09 19.49
C ARG A 608 -49.29 29.31 20.22
N THR A 609 -49.33 29.17 21.54
CA THR A 609 -48.11 29.21 22.37
C THR A 609 -47.28 27.95 22.15
N ASP A 610 -45.96 28.04 22.40
CA ASP A 610 -45.05 26.89 22.31
C ASP A 610 -45.55 25.70 23.17
N SER A 611 -46.09 25.98 24.36
CA SER A 611 -46.66 24.95 25.26
C SER A 611 -47.89 24.26 24.67
N GLU A 612 -48.79 25.01 24.04
CA GLU A 612 -49.97 24.44 23.37
C GLU A 612 -49.57 23.60 22.16
N ILE A 613 -48.60 24.07 21.36
CA ILE A 613 -48.08 23.34 20.20
C ILE A 613 -47.42 22.03 20.66
N ALA A 614 -46.54 22.08 21.66
CA ALA A 614 -45.86 20.91 22.21
C ALA A 614 -46.85 19.90 22.83
N GLY A 615 -47.90 20.37 23.51
CA GLY A 615 -48.93 19.49 24.05
C GLY A 615 -49.74 18.80 22.95
N LEU A 616 -50.24 19.59 21.98
CA LEU A 616 -51.08 19.08 20.90
C LEU A 616 -50.32 18.15 19.95
N SER A 617 -49.02 18.35 19.73
CA SER A 617 -48.21 17.51 18.82
C SER A 617 -48.16 16.04 19.22
N THR A 618 -48.44 15.73 20.49
CA THR A 618 -48.51 14.36 21.01
C THR A 618 -49.93 13.92 21.35
N SER A 619 -50.81 14.84 21.80
CA SER A 619 -52.17 14.49 22.23
C SER A 619 -53.23 14.55 21.13
N ASP A 620 -53.17 15.56 20.26
CA ASP A 620 -54.07 15.74 19.12
C ASP A 620 -53.34 16.41 17.93
N PRO A 621 -52.48 15.65 17.22
CA PRO A 621 -51.69 16.19 16.11
C PRO A 621 -52.56 16.70 14.96
N SER A 622 -53.85 16.31 14.92
CA SER A 622 -54.77 16.72 13.87
C SER A 622 -55.16 18.21 13.97
N ALA A 623 -55.01 18.80 15.15
CA ALA A 623 -55.26 20.21 15.40
C ALA A 623 -54.14 21.15 14.89
N LEU A 624 -53.00 20.59 14.51
CA LEU A 624 -51.81 21.33 14.08
C LEU A 624 -51.57 21.22 12.58
N SER A 625 -51.04 22.29 12.00
CA SER A 625 -50.48 22.31 10.65
C SER A 625 -49.14 21.57 10.59
N VAL A 626 -48.68 21.24 9.38
CA VAL A 626 -47.39 20.56 9.19
C VAL A 626 -46.22 21.38 9.74
N ASN A 627 -46.22 22.70 9.58
CA ASN A 627 -45.13 23.55 10.11
C ASN A 627 -45.18 23.63 11.64
N GLU A 628 -46.37 23.71 12.25
CA GLU A 628 -46.51 23.64 13.72
C GLU A 628 -46.02 22.29 14.28
N LEU A 629 -46.29 21.17 13.60
CA LEU A 629 -45.80 19.85 14.02
C LEU A 629 -44.27 19.73 13.89
N LEU A 630 -43.70 20.20 12.78
CA LEU A 630 -42.25 20.21 12.61
C LEU A 630 -41.58 21.11 13.65
N TYR A 631 -42.17 22.27 13.94
CA TYR A 631 -41.71 23.20 14.96
C TYR A 631 -41.83 22.60 16.36
N ALA A 632 -42.91 21.87 16.66
CA ALA A 632 -43.11 21.19 17.94
C ALA A 632 -41.93 20.27 18.31
N ALA A 633 -41.32 19.60 17.33
CA ALA A 633 -40.16 18.75 17.55
C ALA A 633 -38.89 19.53 17.92
N THR A 634 -38.82 20.84 17.62
CA THR A 634 -37.70 21.70 18.02
C THR A 634 -37.83 22.20 19.46
N LEU A 635 -39.00 22.02 20.10
CA LEU A 635 -39.30 22.46 21.47
C LEU A 635 -38.88 21.44 22.54
N THR A 636 -38.26 20.33 22.16
CA THR A 636 -37.81 19.27 23.07
C THR A 636 -36.47 18.71 22.62
N ASP A 637 -35.63 18.32 23.58
CA ASP A 637 -34.37 17.62 23.32
C ASP A 637 -34.51 16.09 23.48
N ASP A 638 -35.66 15.60 23.98
CA ASP A 638 -35.89 14.17 24.16
C ASP A 638 -36.15 13.48 22.80
N LEU A 639 -35.23 12.62 22.38
CA LEU A 639 -35.26 11.94 21.08
C LEU A 639 -36.51 11.08 20.89
N ASN A 640 -37.02 10.45 21.96
CA ASN A 640 -38.23 9.63 21.86
C ASN A 640 -39.48 10.49 21.60
N THR A 641 -39.56 11.66 22.23
CA THR A 641 -40.61 12.64 21.98
C THR A 641 -40.50 13.19 20.55
N LYS A 642 -39.29 13.53 20.06
CA LYS A 642 -39.09 13.94 18.65
C LYS A 642 -39.55 12.85 17.68
N LYS A 643 -39.16 11.59 17.92
CA LYS A 643 -39.59 10.42 17.14
C LYS A 643 -41.10 10.29 17.09
N GLN A 644 -41.79 10.45 18.23
CA GLN A 644 -43.25 10.44 18.28
C GLN A 644 -43.86 11.57 17.45
N ILE A 645 -43.35 12.80 17.59
CA ILE A 645 -43.88 13.97 16.86
C ILE A 645 -43.69 13.81 15.35
N TYR A 646 -42.51 13.39 14.88
CA TYR A 646 -42.29 13.17 13.45
C TYR A 646 -43.09 11.97 12.91
N GLY A 647 -43.27 10.91 13.71
CA GLY A 647 -44.19 9.81 13.39
C GLY A 647 -45.61 10.31 13.17
N ASN A 648 -46.16 11.06 14.12
CA ASN A 648 -47.48 11.70 14.01
C ASN A 648 -47.57 12.63 12.79
N THR A 649 -46.49 13.35 12.47
CA THR A 649 -46.40 14.22 11.28
C THR A 649 -46.49 13.41 10.00
N LEU A 650 -45.78 12.27 9.91
CA LEU A 650 -45.77 11.41 8.72
C LEU A 650 -47.07 10.64 8.53
N GLU A 651 -47.77 10.27 9.60
CA GLU A 651 -49.12 9.68 9.50
C GLU A 651 -50.11 10.65 8.84
N ARG A 652 -50.02 11.94 9.17
CA ARG A 652 -50.92 12.98 8.64
C ARG A 652 -50.46 13.54 7.30
N TYR A 653 -49.14 13.65 7.11
CA TYR A 653 -48.49 14.25 5.96
C TYR A 653 -47.44 13.29 5.37
N PRO A 654 -47.86 12.14 4.79
CA PRO A 654 -46.96 11.06 4.35
C PRO A 654 -46.06 11.43 3.17
N LYS A 655 -46.20 12.63 2.60
CA LYS A 655 -45.33 13.16 1.53
C LYS A 655 -44.46 14.33 2.00
N CYS A 656 -44.41 14.62 3.30
CA CYS A 656 -43.58 15.67 3.85
C CYS A 656 -42.12 15.21 3.93
N TRP A 657 -41.33 15.48 2.89
CA TRP A 657 -39.91 15.10 2.86
C TRP A 657 -39.13 15.65 4.06
N ARG A 658 -39.47 16.85 4.56
CA ARG A 658 -38.86 17.46 5.75
C ARG A 658 -39.06 16.61 7.00
N ALA A 659 -40.28 16.09 7.19
CA ALA A 659 -40.58 15.18 8.29
C ALA A 659 -39.83 13.86 8.16
N MET A 660 -39.65 13.33 6.94
CA MET A 660 -38.87 12.11 6.70
C MET A 660 -37.40 12.29 7.02
N VAL A 661 -36.77 13.38 6.53
CA VAL A 661 -35.36 13.69 6.81
C VAL A 661 -35.13 13.93 8.29
N ASN A 662 -36.01 14.66 8.97
CA ASN A 662 -35.87 14.95 10.39
C ASN A 662 -36.15 13.72 11.26
N ALA A 663 -37.10 12.87 10.86
CA ALA A 663 -37.29 11.57 11.49
C ALA A 663 -36.03 10.71 11.35
N ALA A 664 -35.42 10.67 10.16
CA ALA A 664 -34.20 9.91 9.93
C ALA A 664 -33.01 10.43 10.76
N ALA A 665 -32.88 11.76 10.92
CA ALA A 665 -31.88 12.36 11.82
C ALA A 665 -32.06 11.85 13.26
N VAL A 666 -33.30 11.82 13.76
CA VAL A 666 -33.59 11.27 15.10
C VAL A 666 -33.30 9.77 15.19
N GLU A 667 -33.63 9.01 14.14
CA GLU A 667 -33.32 7.57 14.11
C GLU A 667 -31.79 7.32 14.10
N LEU A 668 -30.99 8.13 13.41
CA LEU A 668 -29.53 8.09 13.47
C LEU A 668 -29.01 8.37 14.88
N GLU A 669 -29.51 9.42 15.54
CA GLU A 669 -29.14 9.74 16.92
C GLU A 669 -29.55 8.63 17.92
N LEU A 670 -30.61 7.88 17.61
CA LEU A 670 -31.03 6.70 18.39
C LEU A 670 -30.27 5.41 18.02
N GLY A 671 -29.42 5.44 16.99
CA GLY A 671 -28.68 4.27 16.48
C GLY A 671 -29.50 3.33 15.59
N ASN A 672 -30.70 3.71 15.18
CA ASN A 672 -31.60 2.93 14.32
C ASN A 672 -31.29 3.19 12.83
N VAL A 673 -30.12 2.73 12.38
CA VAL A 673 -29.54 3.08 11.07
C VAL A 673 -30.40 2.58 9.89
N ASP A 674 -31.00 1.39 10.00
CA ASP A 674 -31.83 0.80 8.93
C ASP A 674 -33.13 1.60 8.73
N GLU A 675 -33.78 2.01 9.82
CA GLU A 675 -34.96 2.87 9.79
C GLU A 675 -34.64 4.26 9.21
N ALA A 676 -33.52 4.86 9.63
CA ALA A 676 -33.07 6.14 9.09
C ALA A 676 -32.85 6.07 7.58
N LYS A 677 -32.18 5.01 7.11
CA LYS A 677 -31.92 4.78 5.69
C LYS A 677 -33.22 4.68 4.89
N ALA A 678 -34.19 3.91 5.36
CA ALA A 678 -35.48 3.75 4.68
C ALA A 678 -36.25 5.09 4.57
N LEU A 679 -36.22 5.91 5.62
CA LEU A 679 -36.82 7.25 5.63
C LEU A 679 -36.12 8.20 4.65
N LEU A 680 -34.79 8.18 4.58
CA LEU A 680 -34.01 9.02 3.67
C LEU A 680 -34.20 8.61 2.20
N GLU A 681 -34.26 7.30 1.91
CA GLU A 681 -34.59 6.81 0.57
C GLU A 681 -36.00 7.26 0.14
N ALA A 682 -36.99 7.19 1.04
CA ALA A 682 -38.33 7.70 0.77
C ALA A 682 -38.36 9.24 0.58
N ALA A 683 -37.56 9.98 1.35
CA ALA A 683 -37.43 11.42 1.20
C ALA A 683 -36.79 11.82 -0.14
N HIS A 684 -35.77 11.06 -0.58
CA HIS A 684 -35.05 11.28 -1.82
C HIS A 684 -35.97 11.23 -3.04
N GLU A 685 -36.93 10.30 -3.07
CA GLU A 685 -37.93 10.19 -4.14
C GLU A 685 -38.85 11.42 -4.24
N ILE A 686 -39.02 12.17 -3.15
CA ILE A 686 -39.88 13.36 -3.08
C ILE A 686 -39.08 14.63 -3.37
N ASN A 687 -37.93 14.79 -2.72
CA ASN A 687 -37.04 15.94 -2.89
C ASN A 687 -35.57 15.51 -2.86
N PRO A 688 -34.96 15.23 -4.03
CA PRO A 688 -33.56 14.83 -4.10
C PRO A 688 -32.57 15.98 -3.87
N ASN A 689 -33.04 17.24 -3.83
CA ASN A 689 -32.20 18.44 -3.71
C ASN A 689 -32.27 19.05 -2.29
N SER A 690 -32.16 18.22 -1.26
CA SER A 690 -31.99 18.66 0.13
C SER A 690 -30.59 18.33 0.61
N TYR A 691 -29.88 19.34 1.12
CA TYR A 691 -28.55 19.12 1.69
C TYR A 691 -28.67 18.30 3.00
N GLU A 692 -29.73 18.50 3.79
CA GLU A 692 -29.97 17.75 5.03
C GLU A 692 -30.15 16.26 4.76
N MET A 693 -30.91 15.92 3.71
CA MET A 693 -31.05 14.55 3.24
C MET A 693 -29.70 13.95 2.83
N ALA A 694 -28.90 14.71 2.06
CA ALA A 694 -27.60 14.23 1.58
C ALA A 694 -26.60 14.05 2.72
N ASN A 695 -26.62 14.95 3.71
CA ASN A 695 -25.84 14.84 4.94
C ASN A 695 -26.19 13.55 5.70
N ASN A 696 -27.46 13.36 6.01
CA ASN A 696 -27.89 12.22 6.82
C ASN A 696 -27.71 10.88 6.09
N MET A 697 -27.77 10.86 4.75
CA MET A 697 -27.38 9.67 3.98
C MET A 697 -25.87 9.40 4.06
N GLY A 698 -25.06 10.47 4.13
CA GLY A 698 -23.64 10.36 4.45
C GLY A 698 -23.41 9.74 5.83
N ASP A 699 -24.19 10.16 6.85
CA ASP A 699 -24.11 9.62 8.21
C ASP A 699 -24.45 8.12 8.23
N VAL A 700 -25.50 7.68 7.52
CA VAL A 700 -25.83 6.26 7.33
C VAL A 700 -24.63 5.47 6.78
N HIS A 701 -23.97 6.01 5.75
CA HIS A 701 -22.81 5.36 5.14
C HIS A 701 -21.57 5.38 6.06
N ALA A 702 -21.36 6.45 6.82
CA ALA A 702 -20.26 6.56 7.76
C ALA A 702 -20.39 5.55 8.91
N VAL A 703 -21.57 5.47 9.53
CA VAL A 703 -21.85 4.53 10.63
C VAL A 703 -21.75 3.06 10.16
N THR A 704 -22.08 2.78 8.90
CA THR A 704 -21.94 1.44 8.31
C THR A 704 -20.54 1.13 7.76
N GLY A 705 -19.59 2.07 7.84
CA GLY A 705 -18.20 1.90 7.41
C GLY A 705 -17.95 2.07 5.90
N ASP A 706 -18.95 2.48 5.11
CA ASP A 706 -18.79 2.79 3.69
C ASP A 706 -18.34 4.25 3.50
N TYR A 707 -17.12 4.54 3.94
CA TYR A 707 -16.56 5.90 3.95
C TYR A 707 -16.44 6.53 2.55
N ALA A 708 -16.33 5.71 1.51
CA ALA A 708 -16.32 6.18 0.12
C ALA A 708 -17.69 6.74 -0.30
N LYS A 709 -18.78 6.04 0.05
CA LYS A 709 -20.14 6.56 -0.18
C LYS A 709 -20.48 7.70 0.77
N ALA A 710 -20.02 7.64 2.02
CA ALA A 710 -20.21 8.72 2.98
C ALA A 710 -19.63 10.04 2.44
N GLU A 711 -18.37 10.02 1.97
CA GLU A 711 -17.74 11.19 1.33
C GLU A 711 -18.56 11.70 0.14
N HIS A 712 -19.04 10.80 -0.73
CA HIS A 712 -19.84 11.19 -1.88
C HIS A 712 -21.13 11.93 -1.47
N CYS A 713 -21.84 11.41 -0.47
CA CYS A 713 -23.07 12.02 0.06
C CYS A 713 -22.81 13.36 0.75
N TYR A 714 -21.73 13.47 1.55
CA TYR A 714 -21.36 14.74 2.19
C TYR A 714 -20.94 15.81 1.17
N LEU A 715 -20.13 15.46 0.18
CA LEU A 715 -19.78 16.40 -0.91
C LEU A 715 -21.05 16.83 -1.67
N LYS A 716 -22.03 15.94 -1.84
CA LYS A 716 -23.32 16.32 -2.42
C LYS A 716 -24.09 17.30 -1.55
N SER A 717 -24.07 17.13 -0.22
CA SER A 717 -24.64 18.09 0.72
C SER A 717 -23.92 19.44 0.65
N GLU A 718 -22.59 19.46 0.56
CA GLU A 718 -21.77 20.68 0.38
C GLU A 718 -22.19 21.46 -0.89
N GLU A 719 -22.35 20.76 -2.02
CA GLU A 719 -22.84 21.35 -3.28
C GLU A 719 -24.21 22.01 -3.15
N LEU A 720 -25.06 21.46 -2.26
CA LEU A 720 -26.41 21.94 -1.99
C LEU A 720 -26.45 23.02 -0.89
N GLY A 721 -25.29 23.39 -0.32
CA GLY A 721 -25.14 24.46 0.67
C GLY A 721 -25.05 24.00 2.13
N GLY A 722 -24.93 22.70 2.39
CA GLY A 722 -24.73 22.17 3.75
C GLY A 722 -23.31 22.36 4.27
N ASP A 723 -23.16 22.61 5.57
CA ASP A 723 -21.86 22.56 6.25
C ASP A 723 -21.53 21.13 6.65
N ILE A 724 -20.61 20.50 5.91
CA ILE A 724 -20.21 19.10 6.10
C ILE A 724 -18.82 18.93 6.68
N ASN A 725 -18.16 20.03 7.08
CA ASN A 725 -16.74 20.00 7.42
C ASN A 725 -16.43 19.03 8.55
N TYR A 726 -17.30 18.94 9.55
CA TYR A 726 -17.14 17.98 10.64
C TYR A 726 -17.17 16.53 10.16
N ASN A 727 -18.23 16.15 9.44
CA ASN A 727 -18.46 14.76 9.04
C ASN A 727 -17.44 14.29 8.00
N LEU A 728 -17.06 15.16 7.04
CA LEU A 728 -15.92 14.86 6.14
C LEU A 728 -14.60 14.73 6.89
N GLY A 729 -14.40 15.53 7.94
CA GLY A 729 -13.25 15.43 8.82
C GLY A 729 -13.08 14.03 9.41
N ILE A 730 -14.17 13.47 9.96
CA ILE A 730 -14.20 12.10 10.50
C ILE A 730 -13.92 11.08 9.40
N VAL A 731 -14.59 11.19 8.25
CA VAL A 731 -14.37 10.30 7.09
C VAL A 731 -12.90 10.28 6.66
N TYR A 732 -12.23 11.44 6.65
CA TYR A 732 -10.83 11.51 6.26
C TYR A 732 -9.88 10.87 7.28
N ILE A 733 -10.22 10.81 8.57
CA ILE A 733 -9.48 10.00 9.55
C ILE A 733 -9.57 8.52 9.16
N TYR A 734 -10.77 8.01 8.92
CA TYR A 734 -10.97 6.60 8.53
C TYR A 734 -10.39 6.24 7.16
N LYS A 735 -10.23 7.22 6.26
CA LYS A 735 -9.52 7.01 4.97
C LYS A 735 -8.00 7.13 5.08
N GLY A 736 -7.47 7.50 6.26
CA GLY A 736 -6.03 7.74 6.44
C GLY A 736 -5.53 9.06 5.83
N ASP A 737 -6.41 9.97 5.42
CA ASP A 737 -6.04 11.29 4.91
C ASP A 737 -6.06 12.33 6.04
N TYR A 738 -5.11 12.20 6.96
CA TYR A 738 -5.06 13.00 8.17
C TYR A 738 -4.85 14.50 7.90
N ALA A 739 -4.18 14.87 6.79
CA ALA A 739 -4.01 16.27 6.41
C ALA A 739 -5.35 16.91 6.03
N SER A 740 -6.16 16.22 5.23
CA SER A 740 -7.52 16.67 4.89
C SER A 740 -8.43 16.68 6.12
N ALA A 741 -8.31 15.69 7.01
CA ALA A 741 -9.06 15.65 8.27
C ALA A 741 -8.78 16.89 9.14
N VAL A 742 -7.50 17.25 9.36
CA VAL A 742 -7.13 18.45 10.13
C VAL A 742 -7.69 19.73 9.50
N SER A 743 -7.61 19.85 8.17
CA SER A 743 -8.14 21.01 7.45
C SER A 743 -9.63 21.18 7.69
N ARG A 744 -10.40 20.09 7.51
CA ARG A 744 -11.86 20.07 7.66
C ARG A 744 -12.31 20.27 9.11
N LEU A 745 -11.59 19.73 10.09
CA LEU A 745 -11.95 19.83 11.51
C LEU A 745 -11.46 21.13 12.19
N SER A 746 -10.72 21.99 11.50
CA SER A 746 -9.99 23.12 12.10
C SER A 746 -10.86 24.15 12.85
N SER A 747 -12.15 24.25 12.55
CA SER A 747 -13.10 25.11 13.27
C SER A 747 -13.54 24.53 14.63
N TYR A 748 -13.37 23.23 14.87
CA TYR A 748 -13.83 22.49 16.05
C TYR A 748 -12.72 22.37 17.11
N LYS A 749 -12.31 23.51 17.68
CA LYS A 749 -11.05 23.67 18.44
C LYS A 749 -10.84 22.77 19.67
N CYS A 750 -11.89 22.25 20.29
CA CYS A 750 -11.82 21.38 21.48
C CYS A 750 -12.50 20.04 21.22
N ASP A 751 -12.33 19.54 19.99
CA ASP A 751 -12.93 18.29 19.54
C ASP A 751 -11.92 17.14 19.56
N PHE A 752 -12.39 15.97 19.96
CA PHE A 752 -11.57 14.77 20.08
C PHE A 752 -11.02 14.30 18.72
N ASN A 753 -11.85 14.29 17.67
CA ASN A 753 -11.45 13.86 16.34
C ASN A 753 -10.46 14.85 15.71
N LEU A 754 -10.57 16.15 16.00
CA LEU A 754 -9.54 17.12 15.61
C LEU A 754 -8.19 16.78 16.26
N GLY A 755 -8.17 16.55 17.58
CA GLY A 755 -6.95 16.20 18.31
C GLY A 755 -6.31 14.92 17.77
N LEU A 756 -7.14 13.90 17.48
CA LEU A 756 -6.69 12.66 16.87
C LEU A 756 -6.10 12.88 15.47
N ALA A 757 -6.79 13.64 14.62
CA ALA A 757 -6.30 13.97 13.28
C ALA A 757 -4.94 14.70 13.33
N GLN A 758 -4.78 15.64 14.28
CA GLN A 758 -3.52 16.36 14.49
C GLN A 758 -2.40 15.41 14.95
N LEU A 759 -2.68 14.50 15.88
CA LEU A 759 -1.73 13.50 16.38
C LEU A 759 -1.26 12.58 15.25
N LEU A 760 -2.19 12.07 14.44
CA LEU A 760 -1.91 11.19 13.30
C LEU A 760 -1.17 11.94 12.18
N ASN A 761 -1.45 13.23 12.00
CA ASN A 761 -0.72 14.10 11.09
C ASN A 761 0.63 14.61 11.66
N LYS A 762 1.05 14.09 12.82
CA LYS A 762 2.33 14.38 13.50
C LYS A 762 2.48 15.83 14.00
N ASP A 763 1.37 16.57 14.15
CA ASP A 763 1.34 17.87 14.84
C ASP A 763 1.03 17.68 16.32
N PHE A 764 2.04 17.20 17.05
CA PHE A 764 1.89 16.82 18.46
C PHE A 764 1.57 18.01 19.37
N ALA A 765 2.06 19.21 19.04
CA ALA A 765 1.79 20.41 19.83
C ALA A 765 0.34 20.86 19.68
N ALA A 766 -0.20 20.84 18.45
CA ALA A 766 -1.61 21.12 18.24
C ALA A 766 -2.50 20.05 18.89
N ALA A 767 -2.17 18.77 18.71
CA ALA A 767 -2.91 17.65 19.30
C ALA A 767 -2.99 17.77 20.83
N GLU A 768 -1.86 18.04 21.50
CA GLU A 768 -1.82 18.24 22.95
C GLU A 768 -2.73 19.39 23.39
N ASN A 769 -2.69 20.54 22.70
CA ASN A 769 -3.54 21.68 23.04
C ASN A 769 -5.03 21.37 22.86
N THR A 770 -5.40 20.72 21.76
CA THR A 770 -6.77 20.31 21.48
C THR A 770 -7.28 19.32 22.53
N PHE A 771 -6.54 18.24 22.77
CA PHE A 771 -6.93 17.22 23.75
C PHE A 771 -7.05 17.78 25.17
N ASN A 772 -6.24 18.76 25.58
CA ASN A 772 -6.33 19.38 26.90
C ASN A 772 -7.63 20.17 27.14
N CYS A 773 -8.35 20.59 26.09
CA CYS A 773 -9.63 21.30 26.23
C CYS A 773 -10.86 20.47 25.83
N VAL A 774 -10.69 19.24 25.35
CA VAL A 774 -11.81 18.29 25.10
C VAL A 774 -12.57 18.04 26.41
N ASP A 775 -13.90 18.01 26.33
CA ASP A 775 -14.80 17.66 27.44
C ASP A 775 -15.78 16.57 26.98
N PRO A 776 -15.93 15.44 27.71
CA PRO A 776 -15.23 15.07 28.93
C PRO A 776 -13.76 14.69 28.72
N GLN A 777 -12.92 15.00 29.71
CA GLN A 777 -11.58 14.41 29.85
C GLN A 777 -11.68 12.94 30.29
N ASP A 778 -12.06 12.08 29.35
CA ASP A 778 -12.24 10.65 29.57
C ASP A 778 -10.95 9.84 29.36
N GLY A 779 -11.05 8.53 29.55
CA GLY A 779 -9.90 7.63 29.46
C GLY A 779 -9.24 7.62 28.07
N ASP A 780 -10.02 7.71 26.98
CA ASP A 780 -9.47 7.78 25.61
C ASP A 780 -8.66 9.07 25.42
N THR A 781 -9.18 10.20 25.89
CA THR A 781 -8.51 11.50 25.79
C THR A 781 -7.18 11.49 26.52
N TYR A 782 -7.15 11.00 27.77
CA TYR A 782 -5.90 10.85 28.51
C TYR A 782 -4.94 9.84 27.86
N TYR A 783 -5.45 8.76 27.27
CA TYR A 783 -4.60 7.78 26.60
C TYR A 783 -3.93 8.39 25.37
N LEU A 784 -4.65 9.15 24.54
CA LEU A 784 -4.07 9.82 23.38
C LEU A 784 -3.10 10.95 23.76
N LEU A 785 -3.28 11.61 24.91
CA LEU A 785 -2.27 12.50 25.49
C LEU A 785 -1.00 11.75 25.89
N ALA A 786 -1.13 10.52 26.43
CA ALA A 786 0.01 9.67 26.74
C ALA A 786 0.74 9.21 25.47
N VAL A 787 0.01 8.83 24.42
CA VAL A 787 0.56 8.50 23.09
C VAL A 787 1.28 9.72 22.48
N THR A 788 0.69 10.92 22.62
CA THR A 788 1.31 12.17 22.16
C THR A 788 2.65 12.40 22.86
N GLY A 789 2.71 12.23 24.19
CA GLY A 789 3.95 12.27 24.97
C GLY A 789 4.98 11.22 24.53
N ALA A 790 4.52 9.99 24.24
CA ALA A 790 5.38 8.89 23.82
C ALA A 790 6.03 9.16 22.45
N ARG A 791 5.25 9.67 21.48
CA ARG A 791 5.75 10.07 20.16
C ARG A 791 6.71 11.28 20.22
N GLN A 792 6.59 12.10 21.25
CA GLN A 792 7.52 13.21 21.56
C GLN A 792 8.75 12.79 22.39
N ASP A 793 8.86 11.52 22.79
CA ASP A 793 9.93 11.03 23.69
C ASP A 793 9.88 11.66 25.11
N ASP A 794 8.73 12.19 25.53
CA ASP A 794 8.52 12.83 26.84
C ASP A 794 8.02 11.82 27.88
N LYS A 795 8.97 11.16 28.56
CA LYS A 795 8.67 10.16 29.62
C LYS A 795 7.73 10.69 30.70
N ALA A 796 7.90 11.93 31.14
CA ALA A 796 7.13 12.47 32.25
C ALA A 796 5.65 12.63 31.86
N LYS A 797 5.38 13.21 30.68
CA LYS A 797 4.01 13.33 30.16
C LYS A 797 3.37 11.97 29.89
N THR A 798 4.12 11.05 29.25
CA THR A 798 3.64 9.70 28.95
C THR A 798 3.13 9.00 30.21
N LEU A 799 3.92 8.97 31.28
CA LEU A 799 3.55 8.28 32.52
C LEU A 799 2.42 8.99 33.28
N ASP A 800 2.40 10.33 33.33
CA ASP A 800 1.34 11.08 34.01
C ASP A 800 -0.02 10.86 33.34
N PHE A 801 -0.09 11.03 32.01
CA PHE A 801 -1.34 10.86 31.27
C PHE A 801 -1.78 9.39 31.18
N LEU A 802 -0.84 8.43 31.08
CA LEU A 802 -1.20 7.02 31.12
C LEU A 802 -1.76 6.63 32.49
N THR A 803 -1.23 7.20 33.59
CA THR A 803 -1.78 7.01 34.93
C THR A 803 -3.22 7.55 35.03
N LYS A 804 -3.47 8.74 34.46
CA LYS A 804 -4.82 9.33 34.40
C LYS A 804 -5.77 8.47 33.55
N ALA A 805 -5.32 7.98 32.40
CA ALA A 805 -6.09 7.09 31.54
C ALA A 805 -6.50 5.80 32.28
N ILE A 806 -5.55 5.12 32.94
CA ILE A 806 -5.82 3.89 33.71
C ILE A 806 -6.77 4.15 34.88
N LYS A 807 -6.66 5.32 35.53
CA LYS A 807 -7.57 5.71 36.62
C LYS A 807 -8.99 5.97 36.10
N ALA A 808 -9.12 6.56 34.92
CA ALA A 808 -10.41 6.80 34.27
C ALA A 808 -11.04 5.49 33.76
N ASP A 809 -10.24 4.60 33.18
CA ASP A 809 -10.66 3.29 32.70
C ASP A 809 -9.50 2.27 32.81
N ALA A 810 -9.72 1.22 33.59
CA ALA A 810 -8.70 0.22 33.89
C ALA A 810 -8.23 -0.58 32.65
N LYS A 811 -8.99 -0.56 31.53
CA LYS A 811 -8.62 -1.29 30.30
C LYS A 811 -7.27 -0.85 29.72
N TYR A 812 -6.90 0.42 29.90
CA TYR A 812 -5.65 0.95 29.35
C TYR A 812 -4.40 0.34 29.98
N LYS A 813 -4.52 -0.30 31.15
CA LYS A 813 -3.41 -1.01 31.77
C LYS A 813 -2.93 -2.16 30.88
N ALA A 814 -3.86 -3.01 30.43
CA ALA A 814 -3.58 -4.12 29.53
C ALA A 814 -3.28 -3.62 28.11
N LYS A 815 -4.01 -2.61 27.62
CA LYS A 815 -3.78 -2.03 26.29
C LYS A 815 -2.36 -1.49 26.18
N ALA A 816 -1.91 -0.61 27.08
CA ALA A 816 -0.58 -0.01 27.02
C ALA A 816 0.56 -1.04 27.10
N ARG A 817 0.36 -2.17 27.79
CA ARG A 817 1.35 -3.25 27.86
C ARG A 817 1.64 -3.88 26.49
N MET A 818 0.66 -3.87 25.59
CA MET A 818 0.74 -4.49 24.26
C MET A 818 0.86 -3.47 23.13
N ASP A 819 0.49 -2.21 23.39
CA ASP A 819 0.41 -1.14 22.41
C ASP A 819 1.79 -0.61 21.97
N ARG A 820 2.05 -0.73 20.67
CA ARG A 820 3.34 -0.42 20.05
C ARG A 820 3.70 1.07 20.09
N GLU A 821 2.74 1.94 20.43
CA GLU A 821 3.01 3.35 20.73
C GLU A 821 4.01 3.54 21.89
N PHE A 822 4.12 2.55 22.80
CA PHE A 822 4.98 2.62 23.99
C PHE A 822 6.23 1.74 23.93
N LEU A 823 6.62 1.20 22.76
CA LEU A 823 7.78 0.31 22.58
C LEU A 823 9.05 0.79 23.30
N LYS A 824 9.36 2.09 23.21
CA LYS A 824 10.54 2.70 23.84
C LYS A 824 10.51 2.64 25.37
N PHE A 825 9.33 2.52 25.97
CA PHE A 825 9.11 2.57 27.42
C PHE A 825 8.96 1.18 28.04
N TYR A 826 8.87 0.10 27.25
CA TYR A 826 8.62 -1.26 27.77
C TYR A 826 9.67 -1.74 28.79
N ASN A 827 10.91 -1.28 28.68
CA ASN A 827 12.00 -1.62 29.61
C ASN A 827 12.15 -0.63 30.77
N GLU A 828 11.31 0.41 30.86
CA GLU A 828 11.34 1.39 31.93
C GLU A 828 10.60 0.87 33.17
N ALA A 829 11.28 0.84 34.31
CA ALA A 829 10.72 0.29 35.56
C ALA A 829 9.39 0.96 35.97
N ASP A 830 9.27 2.28 35.78
CA ASP A 830 8.06 3.03 36.11
C ASP A 830 6.87 2.63 35.20
N PHE A 831 7.15 2.34 33.92
CA PHE A 831 6.15 1.90 32.95
C PHE A 831 5.68 0.47 33.25
N GLN A 832 6.62 -0.44 33.56
CA GLN A 832 6.33 -1.81 33.98
C GLN A 832 5.52 -1.84 35.28
N ALA A 833 5.85 -0.98 36.24
CA ALA A 833 5.09 -0.86 37.49
C ALA A 833 3.64 -0.39 37.25
N LEU A 834 3.44 0.52 36.29
CA LEU A 834 2.13 1.07 35.94
C LEU A 834 1.26 0.08 35.16
N THR A 835 1.83 -0.60 34.16
CA THR A 835 1.14 -1.55 33.29
C THR A 835 1.03 -2.96 33.89
N GLY A 836 1.81 -3.23 34.93
CA GLY A 836 1.82 -4.48 35.69
C GLY A 836 2.41 -5.61 34.87
N GLU A 837 3.68 -5.93 35.10
CA GLU A 837 4.29 -7.18 34.61
C GLU A 837 3.93 -8.39 35.44
#